data_AF-A0A1V2LUJ1-F1
#
_entry.id   AF-A0A1V2LUJ1-F1
#
_cell.length_a   1.000
_cell.length_b   1.000
_cell.length_c   1.000
_cell.angle_alpha   90.00
_cell.angle_beta   90.00
_cell.angle_gamma   90.00
#
_symmetry.space_group_name_H-M   'P 1'
#
loop_
_entity.id
_entity.type
_entity.pdbx_description
1 polymer ?
#
loop_
_entity_poly.entity_id
_entity_poly.type
_entity_poly.pdbx_seq_one_letter_code
_entity_poly.pdbx_strand_id
1 'polypeptide(L)'
;MVLKTGICRLYYNYQGDFNEYDLKLGTIKDARFSLNGDFAVQTHSNKFAYIPNIQDPSPVIFQQLETEDVEPYHITTWTFTASKGPSETAATHGEFQDSVRFFIFTTTGISILTSTSTEPILLNHAFLQSVHLVSISPNQNFTALYAANSIYILDGEFNDLLIQHENVSNVSDLRWCSNDVVVYTCNNSLNVLGPTLETLKFYTSGTPYLHAEIDGLYYLTNDGLNFFSRVPNITEETFKIGSSSPSSVLLDSIEYLDRRSPKANDLLEVIMDDLVLAVDGCIRAASEEFDVYWQKNLLRAAAFGKVNLDLYDSTEFVQTCNYLRILNIIRAPDKGIFMTYNQLQEFGIEKLIDVLLLRQLHYLCLKICDFLDLPNFKIMTDWASCKLKYSTNSSDDELLSLIVTKLEKEKIDWTSLSYVAHNEGRTTLAKNFLTYEPSTSKKVRFLLDVGDGNYDELEYALTISDEDSDADSILLILLQLHGTLTNVEFFKIINDKPSAIGVLKSYFYQFDDTMLENFMFQDDDIIGQILLENNMAKKTVLMNRSKYTQFLQSPTNNFNKVEQVQLDLRNNFANIVAGEPIIKTLEKIIVVDLKKAQNVASKLNVTSRQFAMCVLQTLAPIAAKHPELYDFANSKHGKVLKFETYFRELLKRGEKRQAGLYLKSCKDMASREKIKAYIQCGMWKEAVQEAAYRKDTDILTQMRDSRTGWESKLASEELQRLA
;
A
#
# COMPACT_ATOMS: atom_id res chain seq x y z
N MET A 1 -15.89 -8.65 23.91
CA MET A 1 -16.94 -8.56 24.95
C MET A 1 -17.50 -7.15 24.94
N VAL A 2 -18.82 -6.98 24.94
CA VAL A 2 -19.45 -5.65 24.99
C VAL A 2 -20.09 -5.47 26.37
N LEU A 3 -19.69 -4.43 27.10
CA LEU A 3 -20.19 -4.12 28.45
C LEU A 3 -21.44 -3.25 28.38
N LYS A 4 -22.28 -3.34 29.42
CA LYS A 4 -23.49 -2.48 29.57
C LYS A 4 -23.17 -0.99 29.58
N THR A 5 -21.93 -0.60 29.89
CA THR A 5 -21.46 0.79 29.93
C THR A 5 -21.21 1.40 28.54
N GLY A 6 -21.26 0.61 27.46
CA GLY A 6 -20.87 1.09 26.12
C GLY A 6 -19.44 0.76 25.72
N ILE A 7 -18.72 0.08 26.60
CA ILE A 7 -17.31 -0.26 26.42
C ILE A 7 -17.17 -1.62 25.74
N CYS A 8 -16.42 -1.68 24.64
CA CYS A 8 -16.01 -2.92 23.98
C CYS A 8 -14.60 -3.31 24.44
N ARG A 9 -14.45 -4.53 24.97
CA ARG A 9 -13.16 -5.13 25.32
C ARG A 9 -12.81 -6.22 24.32
N LEU A 10 -11.70 -6.03 23.62
CA LEU A 10 -11.09 -7.03 22.75
C LEU A 10 -9.95 -7.70 23.50
N TYR A 11 -10.20 -8.93 23.96
CA TYR A 11 -9.17 -9.74 24.60
C TYR A 11 -8.25 -10.31 23.55
N TYR A 12 -6.96 -10.11 23.71
CA TYR A 12 -5.93 -10.63 22.81
C TYR A 12 -5.07 -11.72 23.46
N ASN A 13 -5.45 -12.20 24.65
CA ASN A 13 -4.90 -13.42 25.24
C ASN A 13 -5.84 -14.02 26.30
N TYR A 14 -5.53 -15.21 26.80
CA TYR A 14 -6.30 -15.88 27.86
C TYR A 14 -5.94 -15.41 29.28
N GLN A 15 -4.91 -14.57 29.43
CA GLN A 15 -4.51 -13.99 30.72
C GLN A 15 -5.38 -12.80 31.12
N GLY A 16 -6.22 -12.31 30.21
CA GLY A 16 -7.14 -11.21 30.46
C GLY A 16 -6.61 -9.85 30.03
N ASP A 17 -5.55 -9.80 29.21
CA ASP A 17 -5.14 -8.54 28.58
C ASP A 17 -6.14 -8.18 27.48
N PHE A 18 -6.54 -6.91 27.44
CA PHE A 18 -7.51 -6.41 26.46
C PHE A 18 -7.16 -5.01 25.99
N ASN A 19 -7.61 -4.72 24.77
CA ASN A 19 -7.77 -3.34 24.31
C ASN A 19 -9.20 -2.92 24.61
N GLU A 20 -9.35 -1.70 25.13
CA GLU A 20 -10.64 -1.12 25.49
C GLU A 20 -11.00 0.00 24.51
N TYR A 21 -12.19 -0.08 23.94
CA TYR A 21 -12.74 0.91 23.03
C TYR A 21 -14.08 1.40 23.56
N ASP A 22 -14.21 2.71 23.73
CA ASP A 22 -15.50 3.33 24.05
C ASP A 22 -16.28 3.55 22.75
N LEU A 23 -17.44 2.89 22.63
CA LEU A 23 -18.32 3.05 21.47
C LEU A 23 -19.00 4.43 21.48
N LYS A 24 -18.98 5.19 22.58
CA LYS A 24 -19.65 6.49 22.72
C LYS A 24 -21.15 6.44 22.45
N LEU A 25 -21.77 5.26 22.64
CA LEU A 25 -23.20 4.99 22.42
C LEU A 25 -24.03 5.04 23.71
N GLY A 26 -23.40 5.28 24.87
CA GLY A 26 -24.06 5.21 26.17
C GLY A 26 -24.32 3.77 26.62
N THR A 27 -25.38 3.55 27.40
CA THR A 27 -25.65 2.25 28.02
C THR A 27 -26.25 1.23 27.04
N ILE A 28 -25.59 0.08 26.89
CA ILE A 28 -26.00 -0.99 25.98
C ILE A 28 -26.96 -1.95 26.68
N LYS A 29 -28.08 -2.25 26.01
CA LYS A 29 -29.12 -3.21 26.43
C LYS A 29 -28.83 -4.61 25.91
N ASP A 30 -28.53 -4.74 24.62
CA ASP A 30 -28.29 -6.02 23.95
C ASP A 30 -27.24 -5.88 22.83
N ALA A 31 -26.55 -6.98 22.50
CA ALA A 31 -25.54 -7.02 21.44
C ALA A 31 -25.61 -8.36 20.68
N ARG A 32 -25.61 -8.30 19.35
CA ARG A 32 -25.68 -9.49 18.47
C ARG A 32 -24.51 -9.51 17.50
N PHE A 33 -23.91 -10.68 17.35
CA PHE A 33 -22.73 -10.90 16.51
C PHE A 33 -23.14 -11.64 15.23
N SER A 34 -22.55 -11.23 14.12
CA SER A 34 -22.59 -11.96 12.85
C SER A 34 -21.47 -13.00 12.81
N LEU A 35 -21.62 -14.02 11.95
CA LEU A 35 -20.58 -15.01 11.67
C LEU A 35 -19.29 -14.37 11.12
N ASN A 36 -19.41 -13.23 10.47
CA ASN A 36 -18.30 -12.57 9.77
C ASN A 36 -17.41 -11.68 10.66
N GLY A 37 -17.65 -11.66 11.98
CA GLY A 37 -16.91 -10.86 12.96
C GLY A 37 -17.47 -9.45 13.22
N ASP A 38 -18.46 -9.03 12.44
CA ASP A 38 -19.19 -7.78 12.60
C ASP A 38 -20.25 -7.94 13.70
N PHE A 39 -20.65 -6.86 14.38
CA PHE A 39 -21.69 -6.94 15.41
C PHE A 39 -22.55 -5.70 15.46
N ALA A 40 -23.75 -5.84 16.01
CA ALA A 40 -24.66 -4.74 16.22
C ALA A 40 -25.11 -4.65 17.67
N VAL A 41 -25.46 -3.44 18.10
CA VAL A 41 -25.82 -3.15 19.49
C VAL A 41 -27.11 -2.35 19.57
N GLN A 42 -27.90 -2.63 20.62
CA GLN A 42 -29.08 -1.87 21.01
C GLN A 42 -28.78 -1.11 22.31
N THR A 43 -29.01 0.20 22.32
CA THR A 43 -28.88 1.02 23.55
C THR A 43 -30.18 1.00 24.38
N HIS A 44 -30.11 1.43 25.65
CA HIS A 44 -31.32 1.63 26.48
C HIS A 44 -32.24 2.72 25.93
N SER A 45 -31.72 3.65 25.13
CA SER A 45 -32.49 4.66 24.40
C SER A 45 -33.05 4.15 23.07
N ASN A 46 -33.06 2.82 22.85
CA ASN A 46 -33.51 2.16 21.62
C ASN A 46 -32.86 2.70 20.34
N LYS A 47 -31.57 3.08 20.44
CA LYS A 47 -30.72 3.33 19.27
C LYS A 47 -30.04 2.04 18.86
N PHE A 48 -29.95 1.83 17.55
CA PHE A 48 -29.25 0.70 16.96
C PHE A 48 -27.96 1.19 16.34
N ALA A 49 -26.86 0.47 16.56
CA ALA A 49 -25.60 0.78 15.91
C ALA A 49 -24.98 -0.50 15.34
N TYR A 50 -24.38 -0.36 14.16
CA TYR A 50 -23.64 -1.41 13.48
C TYR A 50 -22.14 -1.16 13.59
N ILE A 51 -21.38 -2.18 13.94
CA ILE A 51 -19.93 -2.14 14.03
C ILE A 51 -19.38 -3.13 12.99
N PRO A 52 -18.80 -2.65 11.87
CA PRO A 52 -18.33 -3.49 10.78
C PRO A 52 -17.06 -4.27 11.12
N ASN A 53 -16.24 -3.79 12.06
CA ASN A 53 -14.99 -4.45 12.41
C ASN A 53 -14.82 -4.48 13.94
N ILE A 54 -14.61 -5.67 14.49
CA ILE A 54 -14.38 -5.85 15.93
C ILE A 54 -12.99 -5.38 16.38
N GLN A 55 -12.01 -5.36 15.48
CA GLN A 55 -10.64 -4.94 15.78
C GLN A 55 -10.49 -3.42 15.86
N ASP A 56 -11.27 -2.70 15.06
CA ASP A 56 -11.40 -1.24 15.12
C ASP A 56 -12.88 -0.87 15.18
N PRO A 57 -13.48 -0.88 16.39
CA PRO A 57 -14.92 -0.76 16.54
C PRO A 57 -15.37 0.70 16.35
N SER A 58 -15.57 1.09 15.09
CA SER A 58 -16.19 2.36 14.71
C SER A 58 -17.71 2.18 14.55
N PRO A 59 -18.55 2.67 15.48
CA PRO A 59 -19.99 2.46 15.38
C PRO A 59 -20.65 3.38 14.35
N VAL A 60 -21.43 2.76 13.46
CA VAL A 60 -22.35 3.45 12.54
C VAL A 60 -23.72 3.47 13.20
N ILE A 61 -24.19 4.66 13.56
CA ILE A 61 -25.46 4.84 14.27
C ILE A 61 -26.60 4.84 13.26
N PHE A 62 -27.58 3.96 13.48
CA PHE A 62 -28.86 3.96 12.80
C PHE A 62 -29.88 4.71 13.67
N GLN A 63 -30.90 5.29 13.02
CA GLN A 63 -31.79 6.26 13.64
C GLN A 63 -32.46 5.74 14.93
N GLN A 64 -32.67 6.65 15.88
CA GLN A 64 -33.43 6.39 17.09
C GLN A 64 -34.90 6.14 16.74
N LEU A 65 -35.42 4.98 17.12
CA LEU A 65 -36.87 4.80 17.20
C LEU A 65 -37.35 5.70 18.36
N GLU A 66 -38.15 6.72 18.05
CA GLU A 66 -38.84 7.55 19.05
C GLU A 66 -39.93 6.71 19.73
N THR A 67 -39.51 5.74 20.53
CA THR A 67 -40.38 5.07 21.48
C THR A 67 -40.09 5.71 22.83
N GLU A 68 -40.80 6.78 23.16
CA GLU A 68 -41.07 6.99 24.59
C GLU A 68 -41.72 5.71 25.14
N ASP A 69 -41.56 5.41 26.42
CA ASP A 69 -42.17 4.27 27.13
C ASP A 69 -43.72 4.40 27.16
N VAL A 70 -44.35 4.44 26.00
CA VAL A 70 -45.78 4.57 25.77
C VAL A 70 -46.18 3.31 25.01
N GLU A 71 -47.05 2.50 25.62
CA GLU A 71 -47.77 1.43 24.90
C GLU A 71 -48.39 2.06 23.65
N PRO A 72 -47.93 1.70 22.43
CA PRO A 72 -47.89 0.31 21.96
C PRO A 72 -46.57 -0.14 21.28
N TYR A 73 -45.41 0.49 21.51
CA TYR A 73 -44.15 0.18 20.79
C TYR A 73 -43.06 -0.53 21.62
N HIS A 74 -43.43 -1.48 22.49
CA HIS A 74 -42.43 -2.24 23.23
C HIS A 74 -41.69 -3.22 22.30
N ILE A 75 -40.36 -3.08 22.18
CA ILE A 75 -39.50 -3.98 21.39
C ILE A 75 -39.39 -5.33 22.09
N THR A 76 -39.88 -6.39 21.46
CA THR A 76 -39.82 -7.76 22.00
C THR A 76 -38.49 -8.44 21.67
N THR A 77 -38.02 -8.31 20.43
CA THR A 77 -36.73 -8.84 19.95
C THR A 77 -36.32 -8.11 18.67
N TRP A 78 -35.07 -8.24 18.24
CA TRP A 78 -34.56 -7.59 17.03
C TRP A 78 -33.49 -8.44 16.37
N THR A 79 -33.25 -8.35 15.08
CA THR A 79 -32.11 -9.01 14.43
C THR A 79 -31.57 -8.13 13.32
N PHE A 80 -30.42 -8.47 12.75
CA PHE A 80 -29.86 -7.70 11.63
C PHE A 80 -29.32 -8.64 10.54
N THR A 81 -29.33 -8.14 9.31
CA THR A 81 -28.59 -8.70 8.18
C THR A 81 -27.53 -7.71 7.72
N ALA A 82 -26.40 -8.23 7.28
CA ALA A 82 -25.35 -7.45 6.66
C ALA A 82 -24.88 -8.21 5.41
N SER A 83 -25.10 -7.63 4.23
CA SER A 83 -24.62 -8.20 2.98
C SER A 83 -23.20 -7.70 2.71
N LYS A 84 -22.18 -8.55 2.90
CA LYS A 84 -20.85 -8.25 2.36
C LYS A 84 -20.91 -8.50 0.86
N GLY A 85 -20.79 -7.44 0.05
CA GLY A 85 -20.55 -7.59 -1.38
C GLY A 85 -19.25 -8.38 -1.63
N PRO A 86 -19.09 -9.01 -2.81
CA PRO A 86 -17.86 -9.73 -3.12
C PRO A 86 -16.71 -8.72 -3.31
N SER A 87 -15.56 -9.03 -2.71
CA SER A 87 -14.24 -8.35 -2.79
C SER A 87 -13.94 -7.27 -1.74
N GLU A 88 -12.82 -7.49 -1.02
CA GLU A 88 -12.14 -6.55 -0.12
C GLU A 88 -11.46 -5.37 -0.84
N THR A 89 -11.77 -5.15 -2.13
CA THR A 89 -11.14 -4.09 -2.91
C THR A 89 -12.17 -3.06 -3.33
N ALA A 90 -12.14 -1.93 -2.60
CA ALA A 90 -12.88 -0.69 -2.87
C ALA A 90 -14.37 -0.70 -2.49
N ALA A 91 -14.66 -0.54 -1.20
CA ALA A 91 -15.90 0.09 -0.77
C ALA A 91 -15.57 1.41 -0.07
N THR A 92 -15.81 2.51 -0.77
CA THR A 92 -15.90 3.84 -0.15
C THR A 92 -16.96 3.82 0.96
N HIS A 93 -16.72 4.54 2.06
CA HIS A 93 -17.57 4.59 3.28
C HIS A 93 -19.09 4.78 3.05
N GLY A 94 -19.53 5.20 1.86
CA GLY A 94 -20.95 5.38 1.51
C GLY A 94 -21.71 4.13 1.05
N GLU A 95 -21.06 3.14 0.41
CA GLU A 95 -21.79 1.96 -0.14
C GLU A 95 -22.06 0.88 0.91
N PHE A 96 -21.29 0.87 2.01
CA PHE A 96 -21.50 -0.06 3.12
C PHE A 96 -22.80 0.19 3.90
N GLN A 97 -23.32 1.43 3.89
CA GLN A 97 -24.48 1.81 4.71
C GLN A 97 -25.80 1.20 4.19
N ASP A 98 -25.96 1.03 2.87
CA ASP A 98 -27.19 0.47 2.26
C ASP A 98 -27.28 -1.07 2.35
N SER A 99 -26.22 -1.72 2.83
CA SER A 99 -26.10 -3.18 2.89
C SER A 99 -26.59 -3.83 4.20
N VAL A 100 -26.87 -3.00 5.22
CA VAL A 100 -27.25 -3.44 6.57
C VAL A 100 -28.73 -3.12 6.82
N ARG A 101 -29.49 -4.12 7.24
CA ARG A 101 -30.91 -3.97 7.61
C ARG A 101 -31.13 -4.47 9.04
N PHE A 102 -31.83 -3.67 9.84
CA PHE A 102 -32.30 -4.10 11.17
C PHE A 102 -33.77 -4.46 11.10
N PHE A 103 -34.13 -5.62 11.64
CA PHE A 103 -35.50 -6.10 11.76
C PHE A 103 -35.89 -6.07 13.23
N ILE A 104 -36.82 -5.19 13.59
CA ILE A 104 -37.19 -4.93 14.99
C ILE A 104 -38.64 -5.34 15.17
N PHE A 105 -38.88 -6.26 16.10
CA PHE A 105 -40.22 -6.74 16.42
C PHE A 105 -40.77 -5.97 17.62
N THR A 106 -41.94 -5.38 17.45
CA THR A 106 -42.68 -4.67 18.49
C THR A 106 -44.02 -5.38 18.74
N THR A 107 -44.72 -4.96 19.80
CA THR A 107 -46.09 -5.39 20.09
C THR A 107 -47.11 -5.05 18.98
N THR A 108 -46.75 -4.18 18.03
CA THR A 108 -47.61 -3.78 16.90
C THR A 108 -47.25 -4.46 15.57
N GLY A 109 -46.01 -4.93 15.40
CA GLY A 109 -45.56 -5.59 14.18
C GLY A 109 -44.05 -5.54 14.01
N ILE A 110 -43.58 -5.63 12.76
CA ILE A 110 -42.17 -5.52 12.40
C ILE A 110 -41.84 -4.11 11.87
N SER A 111 -40.70 -3.58 12.28
CA SER A 111 -40.11 -2.34 11.78
C SER A 111 -38.75 -2.64 11.18
N ILE A 112 -38.55 -2.26 9.91
CA ILE A 112 -37.27 -2.42 9.21
C ILE A 112 -36.54 -1.07 9.21
N LEU A 113 -35.32 -1.03 9.75
CA LEU A 113 -34.46 0.16 9.65
C LEU A 113 -33.36 -0.09 8.61
N THR A 114 -33.23 0.85 7.68
CA THR A 114 -32.11 0.95 6.74
C THR A 114 -31.44 2.32 6.92
N SER A 115 -30.30 2.52 6.27
CA SER A 115 -29.58 3.80 6.17
C SER A 115 -30.40 4.92 5.52
N THR A 116 -31.28 4.58 4.58
CA THR A 116 -31.90 5.53 3.63
C THR A 116 -33.41 5.67 3.76
N SER A 117 -34.13 4.68 4.32
CA SER A 117 -35.59 4.72 4.46
C SER A 117 -36.03 4.77 5.92
N THR A 118 -36.86 5.76 6.23
CA THR A 118 -37.35 6.08 7.58
C THR A 118 -38.78 5.60 7.86
N GLU A 119 -39.37 4.80 6.97
CA GLU A 119 -40.75 4.32 7.16
C GLU A 119 -40.76 2.86 7.63
N PRO A 120 -41.32 2.55 8.81
CA PRO A 120 -41.51 1.18 9.24
C PRO A 120 -42.47 0.48 8.28
N ILE A 121 -41.96 -0.46 7.50
CA ILE A 121 -42.80 -1.36 6.70
C ILE A 121 -43.49 -2.31 7.68
N LEU A 122 -44.68 -1.91 8.15
CA LEU A 122 -45.55 -2.73 8.98
C LEU A 122 -46.14 -3.87 8.15
N LEU A 123 -45.46 -5.02 8.12
CA LEU A 123 -46.10 -6.28 7.76
C LEU A 123 -47.04 -6.66 8.91
N ASN A 124 -48.33 -6.37 8.72
CA ASN A 124 -49.38 -6.66 9.70
C ASN A 124 -49.83 -8.13 9.61
N HIS A 125 -48.97 -9.04 10.09
CA HIS A 125 -49.41 -10.39 10.43
C HIS A 125 -49.59 -10.52 11.94
N ALA A 126 -50.70 -11.12 12.40
CA ALA A 126 -51.02 -11.24 13.82
C ALA A 126 -49.94 -12.01 14.62
N PHE A 127 -49.22 -12.94 13.99
CA PHE A 127 -48.12 -13.67 14.63
C PHE A 127 -46.85 -12.82 14.84
N LEU A 128 -46.68 -11.70 14.13
CA LEU A 128 -45.53 -10.82 14.28
C LEU A 128 -45.60 -9.91 15.52
N GLN A 129 -46.75 -9.86 16.19
CA GLN A 129 -46.99 -9.03 17.37
C GLN A 129 -46.47 -9.63 18.69
N SER A 130 -46.07 -10.91 18.69
CA SER A 130 -45.62 -11.65 19.90
C SER A 130 -44.37 -12.49 19.65
N VAL A 131 -43.43 -11.98 18.87
CA VAL A 131 -42.17 -12.68 18.57
C VAL A 131 -41.23 -12.61 19.77
N HIS A 132 -40.83 -13.77 20.28
CA HIS A 132 -39.87 -13.88 21.38
C HIS A 132 -38.45 -14.19 20.89
N LEU A 133 -38.32 -15.09 19.91
CA LEU A 133 -37.02 -15.47 19.33
C LEU A 133 -37.05 -15.31 17.82
N VAL A 134 -35.91 -14.89 17.27
CA VAL A 134 -35.68 -14.73 15.84
C VAL A 134 -34.28 -15.24 15.50
N SER A 135 -34.17 -16.01 14.43
CA SER A 135 -32.90 -16.44 13.86
C SER A 135 -32.98 -16.43 12.33
N ILE A 136 -31.96 -15.85 11.71
CA ILE A 136 -31.82 -15.79 10.24
C ILE A 136 -30.84 -16.87 9.82
N SER A 137 -31.07 -17.49 8.66
CA SER A 137 -30.16 -18.48 8.07
C SER A 137 -28.81 -17.83 7.70
N PRO A 138 -27.70 -18.58 7.71
CA PRO A 138 -26.39 -18.05 7.31
C PRO A 138 -26.38 -17.38 5.92
N ASN A 139 -27.12 -17.92 4.95
CA ASN A 139 -27.28 -17.35 3.61
C ASN A 139 -28.28 -16.18 3.52
N GLN A 140 -28.94 -15.81 4.64
CA GLN A 140 -29.92 -14.73 4.74
C GLN A 140 -31.20 -14.92 3.89
N ASN A 141 -31.43 -16.12 3.34
CA ASN A 141 -32.60 -16.40 2.51
C ASN A 141 -33.85 -16.80 3.29
N PHE A 142 -33.70 -17.27 4.54
CA PHE A 142 -34.81 -17.74 5.37
C PHE A 142 -34.69 -17.21 6.80
N THR A 143 -35.85 -17.02 7.44
CA THR A 143 -35.92 -16.60 8.84
C THR A 143 -36.84 -17.50 9.64
N ALA A 144 -36.41 -17.87 10.84
CA ALA A 144 -37.19 -18.62 11.81
C ALA A 144 -37.61 -17.72 12.96
N LEU A 145 -38.90 -17.73 13.28
CA LEU A 145 -39.52 -16.96 14.36
C LEU A 145 -40.22 -17.89 15.34
N TYR A 146 -40.14 -17.57 16.63
CA TYR A 146 -40.97 -18.18 17.66
C TYR A 146 -41.95 -17.15 18.22
N ALA A 147 -43.25 -17.37 17.98
CA ALA A 147 -44.32 -16.50 18.42
C ALA A 147 -45.56 -17.32 18.80
N ALA A 148 -46.31 -16.89 19.82
CA ALA A 148 -47.56 -17.52 20.25
C ALA A 148 -47.50 -19.08 20.33
N ASN A 149 -46.44 -19.64 20.93
CA ASN A 149 -46.20 -21.09 21.04
C ASN A 149 -46.16 -21.85 19.71
N SER A 150 -45.75 -21.18 18.63
CA SER A 150 -45.58 -21.76 17.30
C SER A 150 -44.28 -21.25 16.68
N ILE A 151 -43.67 -22.07 15.83
CA ILE A 151 -42.49 -21.71 15.04
C ILE A 151 -42.94 -21.39 13.61
N TYR A 152 -42.55 -20.23 13.11
CA TYR A 152 -42.83 -19.77 11.75
C TYR A 152 -41.53 -19.66 10.97
N ILE A 153 -41.50 -20.19 9.76
CA ILE A 153 -40.40 -20.03 8.82
C ILE A 153 -40.88 -19.15 7.67
N LEU A 154 -40.17 -18.05 7.46
CA LEU A 154 -40.44 -17.03 6.44
C LEU A 154 -39.26 -16.96 5.47
N ASP A 155 -39.46 -16.28 4.36
CA ASP A 155 -38.37 -15.78 3.52
C ASP A 155 -37.49 -14.75 4.27
N GLY A 156 -36.31 -14.48 3.72
CA GLY A 156 -35.35 -13.52 4.28
C GLY A 156 -35.86 -12.08 4.36
N GLU A 157 -36.89 -11.75 3.58
CA GLU A 157 -37.52 -10.43 3.56
C GLU A 157 -38.83 -10.34 4.37
N PHE A 158 -39.25 -11.42 5.02
CA PHE A 158 -40.48 -11.49 5.83
C PHE A 158 -41.79 -11.27 5.05
N ASN A 159 -41.79 -11.43 3.73
CA ASN A 159 -42.96 -11.28 2.89
C ASN A 159 -43.84 -12.54 2.90
N ASP A 160 -43.22 -13.73 2.82
CA ASP A 160 -43.91 -14.98 2.55
C ASP A 160 -43.73 -16.01 3.68
N LEU A 161 -44.85 -16.50 4.22
CA LEU A 161 -44.87 -17.60 5.19
C LEU A 161 -44.73 -18.94 4.47
N LEU A 162 -43.64 -19.65 4.77
CA LEU A 162 -43.31 -20.94 4.16
C LEU A 162 -43.82 -22.11 5.00
N ILE A 163 -43.54 -22.09 6.31
CA ILE A 163 -43.85 -23.21 7.22
C ILE A 163 -44.36 -22.67 8.55
N GLN A 164 -45.41 -23.31 9.08
CA GLN A 164 -45.93 -23.07 10.43
C GLN A 164 -45.94 -24.39 11.20
N HIS A 165 -45.27 -24.42 12.34
CA HIS A 165 -45.22 -25.57 13.25
C HIS A 165 -45.84 -25.20 14.60
N GLU A 166 -47.02 -25.75 14.87
CA GLU A 166 -47.85 -25.41 16.03
C GLU A 166 -47.53 -26.25 17.27
N ASN A 167 -48.01 -25.80 18.43
CA ASN A 167 -47.94 -26.50 19.72
C ASN A 167 -46.52 -26.70 20.27
N VAL A 168 -45.64 -25.73 20.02
CA VAL A 168 -44.29 -25.71 20.62
C VAL A 168 -44.31 -24.81 21.85
N SER A 169 -44.16 -25.39 23.03
CA SER A 169 -44.08 -24.64 24.29
C SER A 169 -42.68 -24.67 24.89
N ASN A 170 -42.35 -23.66 25.68
CA ASN A 170 -41.09 -23.55 26.43
C ASN A 170 -39.82 -23.62 25.57
N VAL A 171 -39.79 -22.94 24.43
CA VAL A 171 -38.58 -22.80 23.62
C VAL A 171 -37.61 -21.86 24.32
N SER A 172 -36.40 -22.34 24.64
CA SER A 172 -35.36 -21.52 25.26
C SER A 172 -34.42 -20.87 24.26
N ASP A 173 -34.14 -21.54 23.14
CA ASP A 173 -33.27 -21.05 22.07
C ASP A 173 -33.75 -21.60 20.71
N LEU A 174 -33.50 -20.84 19.64
CA LEU A 174 -33.94 -21.12 18.28
C LEU A 174 -32.83 -20.67 17.31
N ARG A 175 -32.25 -21.60 16.56
CA ARG A 175 -31.14 -21.33 15.64
C ARG A 175 -31.24 -22.18 14.37
N TRP A 176 -30.73 -21.65 13.27
CA TRP A 176 -30.53 -22.43 12.04
C TRP A 176 -29.33 -23.37 12.16
N CYS A 177 -29.46 -24.56 11.59
CA CYS A 177 -28.37 -25.49 11.36
C CYS A 177 -28.05 -25.45 9.86
N SER A 178 -26.95 -24.78 9.49
CA SER A 178 -26.70 -24.36 8.11
C SER A 178 -27.91 -23.63 7.53
N ASN A 179 -28.31 -23.90 6.29
CA ASN A 179 -29.40 -23.20 5.61
C ASN A 179 -30.72 -24.01 5.48
N ASP A 180 -30.73 -25.27 5.93
CA ASP A 180 -31.79 -26.22 5.60
C ASP A 180 -32.81 -26.44 6.72
N VAL A 181 -32.35 -26.42 7.97
CA VAL A 181 -33.09 -26.98 9.10
C VAL A 181 -33.03 -26.05 10.29
N VAL A 182 -34.15 -25.94 11.00
CA VAL A 182 -34.26 -25.12 12.22
C VAL A 182 -34.16 -26.01 13.44
N VAL A 183 -33.29 -25.65 14.39
CA VAL A 183 -33.08 -26.37 15.64
C VAL A 183 -33.56 -25.49 16.80
N TYR A 184 -34.34 -26.08 17.68
CA TYR A 184 -34.85 -25.39 18.87
C TYR A 184 -34.74 -26.26 20.12
N THR A 185 -34.54 -25.61 21.26
CA THR A 185 -34.37 -26.30 22.54
C THR A 185 -35.61 -26.18 23.40
N CYS A 186 -36.07 -27.30 23.95
CA CYS A 186 -37.23 -27.37 24.83
C CYS A 186 -36.98 -28.42 25.91
N ASN A 187 -37.13 -28.07 27.19
CA ASN A 187 -37.11 -29.02 28.32
C ASN A 187 -35.96 -30.06 28.28
N ASN A 188 -34.70 -29.63 28.12
CA ASN A 188 -33.51 -30.50 27.99
C ASN A 188 -33.53 -31.43 26.75
N SER A 189 -34.20 -31.01 25.68
CA SER A 189 -34.16 -31.69 24.38
C SER A 189 -33.82 -30.70 23.27
N LEU A 190 -33.04 -31.18 22.31
CA LEU A 190 -32.74 -30.53 21.05
C LEU A 190 -33.68 -31.10 19.99
N ASN A 191 -34.55 -30.24 19.45
CA ASN A 191 -35.58 -30.61 18.49
C ASN A 191 -35.21 -30.02 17.13
N VAL A 192 -35.29 -30.84 16.09
CA VAL A 192 -34.85 -30.52 14.74
C VAL A 192 -36.08 -30.52 13.85
N LEU A 193 -36.43 -29.35 13.31
CA LEU A 193 -37.58 -29.13 12.44
C LEU A 193 -37.14 -29.10 10.98
N GLY A 194 -37.43 -30.18 10.26
CA GLY A 194 -37.17 -30.28 8.83
C GLY A 194 -38.27 -29.65 7.97
N PRO A 195 -38.05 -29.53 6.64
CA PRO A 195 -39.03 -28.99 5.70
C PRO A 195 -40.31 -29.84 5.59
N THR A 196 -40.26 -31.12 5.97
CA THR A 196 -41.40 -32.04 5.98
C THR A 196 -42.30 -31.91 7.21
N LEU A 197 -42.07 -30.91 8.08
CA LEU A 197 -42.75 -30.70 9.37
C LEU A 197 -42.56 -31.83 10.41
N GLU A 198 -41.78 -32.87 10.08
CA GLU A 198 -41.38 -33.90 11.03
C GLU A 198 -40.30 -33.36 11.97
N THR A 199 -40.43 -33.69 13.26
CA THR A 199 -39.49 -33.26 14.30
C THR A 199 -38.66 -34.44 14.78
N LEU A 200 -37.34 -34.34 14.64
CA LEU A 200 -36.40 -35.27 15.27
C LEU A 200 -36.01 -34.73 16.65
N LYS A 201 -36.07 -35.57 17.69
CA LYS A 201 -35.80 -35.17 19.08
C LYS A 201 -34.58 -35.89 19.63
N PHE A 202 -33.63 -35.11 20.16
CA PHE A 202 -32.44 -35.59 20.84
C PHE A 202 -32.46 -35.14 22.30
N TYR A 203 -32.19 -36.04 23.23
CA TYR A 203 -32.16 -35.71 24.65
C TYR A 203 -30.76 -35.28 25.07
N THR A 204 -30.67 -34.18 25.83
CA THR A 204 -29.39 -33.62 26.28
C THR A 204 -29.31 -33.55 27.80
N SER A 205 -28.09 -33.55 28.33
CA SER A 205 -27.79 -33.34 29.75
C SER A 205 -27.91 -31.86 30.12
N GLY A 206 -29.15 -31.42 30.36
CA GLY A 206 -29.50 -30.03 30.63
C GLY A 206 -29.94 -29.26 29.37
N THR A 207 -30.25 -27.98 29.54
CA THR A 207 -30.63 -27.06 28.45
C THR A 207 -29.39 -26.66 27.66
N PRO A 208 -29.24 -27.09 26.39
CA PRO A 208 -28.06 -26.77 25.63
C PRO A 208 -28.11 -25.33 25.12
N TYR A 209 -26.95 -24.69 25.01
CA TYR A 209 -26.80 -23.39 24.35
C TYR A 209 -26.45 -23.60 22.87
N LEU A 210 -27.17 -22.96 21.96
CA LEU A 210 -26.98 -23.16 20.53
C LEU A 210 -26.14 -22.04 19.89
N HIS A 211 -25.26 -22.42 18.98
CA HIS A 211 -24.51 -21.50 18.13
C HIS A 211 -24.56 -21.99 16.69
N ALA A 212 -25.22 -21.22 15.83
CA ALA A 212 -25.33 -21.53 14.40
C ALA A 212 -23.98 -21.30 13.71
N GLU A 213 -23.65 -22.16 12.75
CA GLU A 213 -22.49 -22.06 11.87
C GLU A 213 -22.92 -22.21 10.41
N ILE A 214 -22.00 -21.97 9.48
CA ILE A 214 -22.25 -22.05 8.03
C ILE A 214 -22.72 -23.43 7.55
N ASP A 215 -22.21 -24.49 8.17
CA ASP A 215 -22.36 -25.88 7.75
C ASP A 215 -22.98 -26.78 8.84
N GLY A 216 -23.43 -26.17 9.94
CA GLY A 216 -24.03 -26.90 11.04
C GLY A 216 -24.38 -26.01 12.21
N LEU A 217 -24.35 -26.60 13.40
CA LEU A 217 -24.69 -25.97 14.65
C LEU A 217 -23.90 -26.58 15.80
N TYR A 218 -23.20 -25.74 16.55
CA TYR A 218 -22.63 -26.13 17.83
C TYR A 218 -23.70 -26.08 18.92
N TYR A 219 -23.69 -27.08 19.80
CA TYR A 219 -24.47 -27.04 21.02
C TYR A 219 -23.62 -27.40 22.23
N LEU A 220 -23.65 -26.52 23.23
CA LEU A 220 -22.90 -26.68 24.47
C LEU A 220 -23.82 -27.27 25.55
N THR A 221 -23.39 -28.38 26.12
CA THR A 221 -24.06 -29.07 27.24
C THR A 221 -23.15 -29.07 28.47
N ASN A 222 -23.66 -29.58 29.60
CA ASN A 222 -22.83 -29.77 30.80
C ASN A 222 -21.71 -30.80 30.57
N ASP A 223 -21.88 -31.73 29.63
CA ASP A 223 -20.90 -32.79 29.35
C ASP A 223 -19.82 -32.35 28.35
N GLY A 224 -20.15 -31.41 27.46
CA GLY A 224 -19.21 -30.93 26.45
C GLY A 224 -19.83 -30.14 25.31
N LEU A 225 -18.95 -29.70 24.41
CA LEU A 225 -19.29 -29.07 23.14
C LEU A 225 -19.50 -30.14 22.07
N ASN A 226 -20.66 -30.12 21.43
CA ASN A 226 -21.00 -31.05 20.36
C ASN A 226 -21.32 -30.29 19.08
N PHE A 227 -21.15 -30.95 17.93
CA PHE A 227 -21.48 -30.40 16.62
C PHE A 227 -22.61 -31.22 16.00
N PHE A 228 -23.61 -30.52 15.48
CA PHE A 228 -24.76 -31.09 14.77
C PHE A 228 -24.74 -30.56 13.35
N SER A 229 -24.75 -31.44 12.35
CA SER A 229 -24.82 -31.07 10.94
C SER A 229 -25.68 -32.06 10.16
N ARG A 230 -26.17 -31.60 9.01
CA ARG A 230 -26.79 -32.49 8.03
C ARG A 230 -25.69 -33.33 7.37
N VAL A 231 -25.92 -34.63 7.22
CA VAL A 231 -25.03 -35.49 6.43
C VAL A 231 -25.07 -35.04 4.97
N PRO A 232 -23.93 -34.63 4.37
CA PRO A 232 -23.90 -34.20 2.98
C PRO A 232 -24.27 -35.32 2.02
N ASN A 233 -24.96 -34.99 0.91
CA ASN A 233 -25.40 -35.97 -0.07
C ASN A 233 -24.23 -36.78 -0.66
N ILE A 234 -23.06 -36.17 -0.86
CA ILE A 234 -21.88 -36.85 -1.39
C ILE A 234 -21.37 -37.96 -0.46
N THR A 235 -21.42 -37.70 0.85
CA THR A 235 -21.06 -38.67 1.88
C THR A 235 -22.08 -39.80 1.94
N GLU A 236 -23.38 -39.48 1.89
CA GLU A 236 -24.43 -40.49 1.80
C GLU A 236 -24.23 -41.36 0.54
N GLU A 237 -24.09 -40.77 -0.64
CA GLU A 237 -23.90 -41.50 -1.89
C GLU A 237 -22.64 -42.36 -1.90
N THR A 238 -21.59 -41.98 -1.18
CA THR A 238 -20.33 -42.74 -1.12
C THR A 238 -20.40 -43.92 -0.16
N PHE A 239 -21.14 -43.81 0.96
CA PHE A 239 -21.18 -44.83 2.01
C PHE A 239 -22.47 -45.65 2.06
N LYS A 240 -23.52 -45.22 1.37
CA LYS A 240 -24.82 -45.90 1.37
C LYS A 240 -24.67 -47.32 0.83
N ILE A 241 -25.14 -48.28 1.62
CA ILE A 241 -25.11 -49.70 1.25
C ILE A 241 -25.92 -49.90 -0.03
N GLY A 242 -25.28 -50.49 -1.05
CA GLY A 242 -25.91 -50.70 -2.36
C GLY A 242 -25.95 -49.44 -3.24
N SER A 243 -25.21 -48.39 -2.88
CA SER A 243 -24.99 -47.26 -3.77
C SER A 243 -24.29 -47.70 -5.06
N SER A 244 -24.68 -47.08 -6.16
CA SER A 244 -24.04 -47.24 -7.47
C SER A 244 -23.38 -45.93 -7.93
N SER A 245 -23.14 -45.00 -6.98
CA SER A 245 -22.44 -43.76 -7.28
C SER A 245 -20.99 -44.05 -7.72
N PRO A 246 -20.42 -43.27 -8.65
CA PRO A 246 -19.04 -43.45 -9.09
C PRO A 246 -18.04 -43.43 -7.92
N SER A 247 -18.26 -42.57 -6.92
CA SER A 247 -17.43 -42.47 -5.70
C SER A 247 -17.47 -43.73 -4.82
N SER A 248 -18.66 -44.33 -4.66
CA SER A 248 -18.81 -45.59 -3.91
C SER A 248 -18.09 -46.74 -4.61
N VAL A 249 -18.23 -46.83 -5.93
CA VAL A 249 -17.56 -47.88 -6.72
C VAL A 249 -16.04 -47.71 -6.70
N LEU A 250 -15.55 -46.47 -6.76
CA LEU A 250 -14.11 -46.18 -6.62
C LEU A 250 -13.60 -46.53 -5.21
N LEU A 251 -14.39 -46.27 -4.16
CA LEU A 251 -14.03 -46.69 -2.79
C LEU A 251 -13.99 -48.23 -2.66
N ASP A 252 -14.95 -48.94 -3.23
CA ASP A 252 -14.96 -50.42 -3.25
C ASP A 252 -13.75 -50.99 -4.01
N SER A 253 -13.32 -50.31 -5.08
CA SER A 253 -12.14 -50.72 -5.85
C SER A 253 -10.88 -50.79 -4.98
N ILE A 254 -10.75 -49.93 -3.96
CA ILE A 254 -9.63 -49.96 -3.01
C ILE A 254 -9.67 -51.20 -2.13
N GLU A 255 -10.84 -51.68 -1.72
CA GLU A 255 -10.93 -52.93 -0.95
C GLU A 255 -10.49 -54.12 -1.80
N TYR A 256 -10.86 -54.17 -3.08
CA TYR A 256 -10.39 -55.19 -4.01
C TYR A 256 -8.90 -55.06 -4.34
N LEU A 257 -8.38 -53.84 -4.40
CA LEU A 257 -6.96 -53.55 -4.58
C LEU A 257 -6.13 -54.07 -3.40
N ASP A 258 -6.60 -53.84 -2.16
CA ASP A 258 -5.97 -54.35 -0.94
C ASP A 258 -5.94 -55.89 -0.92
N ARG A 259 -6.97 -56.53 -1.47
CA ARG A 259 -7.05 -57.99 -1.67
C ARG A 259 -6.24 -58.48 -2.89
N ARG A 260 -5.56 -57.61 -3.63
CA ARG A 260 -4.82 -57.90 -4.88
C ARG A 260 -5.68 -58.60 -5.93
N SER A 261 -6.95 -58.24 -6.00
CA SER A 261 -7.90 -58.82 -6.94
C SER A 261 -7.93 -58.00 -8.24
N PRO A 262 -7.91 -58.64 -9.43
CA PRO A 262 -8.02 -57.93 -10.71
C PRO A 262 -9.36 -57.19 -10.86
N LYS A 263 -10.38 -57.59 -10.09
CA LYS A 263 -11.69 -56.91 -10.03
C LYS A 263 -11.62 -55.41 -9.75
N ALA A 264 -10.55 -54.92 -9.12
CA ALA A 264 -10.36 -53.48 -8.93
C ALA A 264 -10.28 -52.74 -10.27
N ASN A 265 -9.61 -53.32 -11.27
CA ASN A 265 -9.54 -52.77 -12.62
C ASN A 265 -10.87 -52.89 -13.35
N ASP A 266 -11.59 -54.01 -13.20
CA ASP A 266 -12.92 -54.19 -13.79
C ASP A 266 -13.89 -53.10 -13.32
N LEU A 267 -13.87 -52.76 -12.02
CA LEU A 267 -14.68 -51.67 -11.46
C LEU A 267 -14.25 -50.30 -11.99
N LEU A 268 -12.95 -50.09 -12.18
CA LEU A 268 -12.39 -48.88 -12.77
C LEU A 268 -12.85 -48.70 -14.22
N GLU A 269 -12.88 -49.78 -15.01
CA GLU A 269 -13.37 -49.76 -16.39
C GLU A 269 -14.87 -49.39 -16.45
N VAL A 270 -15.67 -49.86 -15.48
CA VAL A 270 -17.10 -49.53 -15.37
C VAL A 270 -17.33 -48.03 -15.13
N ILE A 271 -16.47 -47.38 -14.34
CA ILE A 271 -16.61 -45.96 -13.98
C ILE A 271 -15.74 -45.03 -14.82
N MET A 272 -15.08 -45.53 -15.87
CA MET A 272 -14.07 -44.78 -16.63
C MET A 272 -14.60 -43.48 -17.23
N ASP A 273 -15.86 -43.47 -17.69
CA ASP A 273 -16.51 -42.29 -18.26
C ASP A 273 -16.79 -41.21 -17.19
N ASP A 274 -17.06 -41.61 -15.94
CA ASP A 274 -17.40 -40.75 -14.80
C ASP A 274 -16.25 -40.67 -13.76
N LEU A 275 -15.04 -41.06 -14.14
CA LEU A 275 -13.94 -41.23 -13.19
C LEU A 275 -13.53 -39.92 -12.51
N VAL A 276 -13.63 -38.80 -13.23
CA VAL A 276 -13.38 -37.47 -12.66
C VAL A 276 -14.37 -37.17 -11.52
N LEU A 277 -15.66 -37.45 -11.72
CA LEU A 277 -16.69 -37.28 -10.70
C LEU A 277 -16.47 -38.21 -9.50
N ALA A 278 -15.99 -39.44 -9.74
CA ALA A 278 -15.64 -40.38 -8.69
C ALA A 278 -14.48 -39.88 -7.82
N VAL A 279 -13.42 -39.37 -8.46
CA VAL A 279 -12.24 -38.82 -7.77
C VAL A 279 -12.63 -37.59 -6.95
N ASP A 280 -13.30 -36.62 -7.57
CA ASP A 280 -13.74 -35.40 -6.88
C ASP A 280 -14.73 -35.71 -5.75
N GLY A 281 -15.62 -36.68 -5.97
CA GLY A 281 -16.57 -37.14 -4.98
C GLY A 281 -15.89 -37.79 -3.76
N CYS A 282 -14.86 -38.62 -3.98
CA CYS A 282 -14.05 -39.16 -2.89
C CYS A 282 -13.26 -38.06 -2.14
N ILE A 283 -12.75 -37.04 -2.84
CA ILE A 283 -12.03 -35.91 -2.21
C ILE A 283 -12.98 -35.12 -1.31
N ARG A 284 -14.17 -34.77 -1.82
CA ARG A 284 -15.18 -34.02 -1.06
C ARG A 284 -15.81 -34.86 0.06
N ALA A 285 -16.03 -36.16 -0.14
CA ALA A 285 -16.43 -37.02 0.96
C ALA A 285 -15.34 -37.05 2.06
N ALA A 286 -14.06 -37.07 1.69
CA ALA A 286 -12.96 -37.06 2.66
C ALA A 286 -12.89 -35.75 3.47
N SER A 287 -13.28 -34.61 2.90
CA SER A 287 -13.30 -33.33 3.63
C SER A 287 -14.39 -33.26 4.70
N GLU A 288 -15.49 -33.99 4.50
CA GLU A 288 -16.63 -34.04 5.44
C GLU A 288 -16.42 -35.05 6.57
N GLU A 289 -15.62 -36.10 6.34
CA GLU A 289 -15.35 -37.13 7.34
C GLU A 289 -14.46 -36.64 8.48
N PHE A 290 -14.75 -37.08 9.71
CA PHE A 290 -13.94 -36.78 10.89
C PHE A 290 -12.99 -37.92 11.28
N ASP A 291 -13.29 -39.17 10.89
CA ASP A 291 -12.45 -40.32 11.18
C ASP A 291 -11.25 -40.38 10.21
N VAL A 292 -10.04 -40.38 10.78
CA VAL A 292 -8.78 -40.47 10.06
C VAL A 292 -8.68 -41.74 9.22
N TYR A 293 -9.32 -42.83 9.64
CA TYR A 293 -9.37 -44.07 8.87
C TYR A 293 -10.08 -43.86 7.52
N TRP A 294 -11.28 -43.27 7.54
CA TRP A 294 -12.09 -43.03 6.35
C TRP A 294 -11.52 -41.94 5.46
N GLN A 295 -11.02 -40.84 6.04
CA GLN A 295 -10.30 -39.80 5.29
C GLN A 295 -9.15 -40.40 4.46
N LYS A 296 -8.33 -41.27 5.06
CA LYS A 296 -7.21 -41.93 4.35
C LYS A 296 -7.70 -42.86 3.26
N ASN A 297 -8.75 -43.64 3.51
CA ASN A 297 -9.29 -44.57 2.51
C ASN A 297 -9.88 -43.84 1.31
N LEU A 298 -10.66 -42.77 1.54
CA LEU A 298 -11.24 -41.94 0.49
C LEU A 298 -10.15 -41.21 -0.33
N LEU A 299 -9.15 -40.61 0.33
CA LEU A 299 -8.03 -39.97 -0.37
C LEU A 299 -7.17 -41.00 -1.13
N ARG A 300 -7.05 -42.23 -0.64
CA ARG A 300 -6.38 -43.32 -1.35
C ARG A 300 -7.17 -43.76 -2.58
N ALA A 301 -8.50 -43.81 -2.49
CA ALA A 301 -9.40 -44.07 -3.62
C ALA A 301 -9.27 -42.98 -4.70
N ALA A 302 -9.30 -41.71 -4.29
CA ALA A 302 -9.07 -40.58 -5.18
C ALA A 302 -7.68 -40.63 -5.84
N ALA A 303 -6.62 -40.93 -5.07
CA ALA A 303 -5.27 -41.07 -5.60
C ALA A 303 -5.15 -42.23 -6.60
N PHE A 304 -5.85 -43.33 -6.38
CA PHE A 304 -5.90 -44.47 -7.30
C PHE A 304 -6.59 -44.10 -8.62
N GLY A 305 -7.79 -43.49 -8.56
CA GLY A 305 -8.51 -43.05 -9.75
C GLY A 305 -7.74 -41.98 -10.55
N LYS A 306 -7.09 -41.05 -9.86
CA LYS A 306 -6.29 -39.98 -10.48
C LYS A 306 -5.15 -40.50 -11.37
N VAL A 307 -4.52 -41.62 -11.04
CA VAL A 307 -3.40 -42.18 -11.83
C VAL A 307 -3.85 -42.59 -13.25
N ASN A 308 -5.14 -42.85 -13.43
CA ASN A 308 -5.74 -43.26 -14.69
C ASN A 308 -6.25 -42.06 -15.53
N LEU A 309 -6.03 -40.82 -15.08
CA LEU A 309 -6.44 -39.59 -15.76
C LEU A 309 -5.22 -38.81 -16.28
N ASP A 310 -5.18 -38.51 -17.58
CA ASP A 310 -4.04 -37.83 -18.22
C ASP A 310 -3.99 -36.31 -17.94
N LEU A 311 -5.14 -35.64 -17.77
CA LEU A 311 -5.26 -34.18 -17.65
C LEU A 311 -6.12 -33.76 -16.44
N TYR A 312 -5.86 -34.33 -15.28
CA TYR A 312 -6.59 -34.00 -14.04
C TYR A 312 -5.91 -32.88 -13.23
N ASP A 313 -6.66 -31.84 -12.88
CA ASP A 313 -6.19 -30.81 -11.96
C ASP A 313 -6.14 -31.34 -10.52
N SER A 314 -4.94 -31.35 -9.94
CA SER A 314 -4.67 -31.93 -8.63
C SER A 314 -4.68 -30.92 -7.49
N THR A 315 -5.00 -29.65 -7.78
CA THR A 315 -4.98 -28.57 -6.80
C THR A 315 -5.92 -28.85 -5.61
N GLU A 316 -7.18 -29.19 -5.88
CA GLU A 316 -8.20 -29.53 -4.86
C GLU A 316 -7.71 -30.70 -3.99
N PHE A 317 -7.23 -31.79 -4.61
CA PHE A 317 -6.69 -32.95 -3.88
C PHE A 317 -5.57 -32.58 -2.90
N VAL A 318 -4.59 -31.77 -3.33
CA VAL A 318 -3.45 -31.37 -2.49
C VAL A 318 -3.92 -30.44 -1.36
N GLN A 319 -4.80 -29.49 -1.65
CA GLN A 319 -5.37 -28.58 -0.66
C GLN A 319 -6.16 -29.35 0.41
N THR A 320 -7.01 -30.30 0.01
CA THR A 320 -7.78 -31.13 0.93
C THR A 320 -6.86 -31.96 1.83
N CYS A 321 -5.80 -32.57 1.28
CA CYS A 321 -4.80 -33.28 2.08
C CYS A 321 -4.12 -32.38 3.13
N ASN A 322 -3.73 -31.17 2.73
CA ASN A 322 -3.08 -30.20 3.60
C ASN A 322 -4.00 -29.74 4.74
N TYR A 323 -5.25 -29.40 4.42
CA TYR A 323 -6.24 -28.96 5.39
C TYR A 323 -6.65 -30.07 6.36
N LEU A 324 -6.91 -31.28 5.87
CA LEU A 324 -7.24 -32.42 6.73
C LEU A 324 -6.11 -32.75 7.70
N ARG A 325 -4.85 -32.64 7.26
CA ARG A 325 -3.70 -32.81 8.15
C ARG A 325 -3.70 -31.79 9.28
N ILE A 326 -3.97 -30.51 8.99
CA ILE A 326 -4.04 -29.45 10.00
C ILE A 326 -5.25 -29.65 10.92
N LEU A 327 -6.42 -29.90 10.36
CA LEU A 327 -7.69 -30.15 11.07
C LEU A 327 -7.54 -31.30 12.07
N ASN A 328 -6.95 -32.41 11.67
CA ASN A 328 -6.74 -33.56 12.55
C ASN A 328 -5.81 -33.24 13.74
N ILE A 329 -4.83 -32.35 13.56
CA ILE A 329 -3.93 -31.94 14.64
C ILE A 329 -4.64 -31.00 15.61
N ILE A 330 -5.43 -30.03 15.13
CA ILE A 330 -6.12 -29.07 16.01
C ILE A 330 -7.35 -29.69 16.71
N ARG A 331 -7.98 -30.70 16.09
CA ARG A 331 -9.09 -31.47 16.67
C ARG A 331 -8.63 -32.46 17.74
N ALA A 332 -7.33 -32.77 17.81
CA ALA A 332 -6.79 -33.66 18.83
C ALA A 332 -7.18 -33.17 20.24
N PRO A 333 -7.47 -34.07 21.19
CA PRO A 333 -7.99 -33.69 22.52
C PRO A 333 -7.06 -32.75 23.28
N ASP A 334 -5.75 -32.86 23.06
CA ASP A 334 -4.73 -31.99 23.67
C ASP A 334 -4.84 -30.52 23.22
N LYS A 335 -5.40 -30.28 22.02
CA LYS A 335 -5.58 -28.95 21.44
C LYS A 335 -7.02 -28.47 21.59
N GLY A 336 -8.00 -29.35 21.37
CA GLY A 336 -9.41 -29.08 21.64
C GLY A 336 -9.99 -27.91 20.84
N ILE A 337 -9.61 -27.78 19.56
CA ILE A 337 -10.22 -26.83 18.63
C ILE A 337 -10.96 -27.65 17.58
N PHE A 338 -12.27 -27.77 17.76
CA PHE A 338 -13.12 -28.39 16.76
C PHE A 338 -13.50 -27.35 15.70
N MET A 339 -13.24 -27.69 14.44
CA MET A 339 -13.53 -26.87 13.27
C MET A 339 -13.75 -27.81 12.08
N THR A 340 -14.71 -27.51 11.21
CA THR A 340 -14.98 -28.28 9.99
C THR A 340 -14.07 -27.85 8.84
N TYR A 341 -14.09 -28.60 7.73
CA TYR A 341 -13.35 -28.21 6.53
C TYR A 341 -13.84 -26.90 5.94
N ASN A 342 -15.17 -26.74 5.81
CA ASN A 342 -15.78 -25.54 5.26
C ASN A 342 -15.50 -24.31 6.13
N GLN A 343 -15.57 -24.46 7.46
CA GLN A 343 -15.21 -23.39 8.40
C GLN A 343 -13.75 -22.98 8.23
N LEU A 344 -12.80 -23.92 8.09
CA LEU A 344 -11.40 -23.56 7.87
C LEU A 344 -11.18 -22.85 6.53
N GLN A 345 -11.92 -23.25 5.49
CA GLN A 345 -11.83 -22.63 4.17
C GLN A 345 -12.30 -21.17 4.18
N GLU A 346 -13.41 -20.86 4.87
CA GLU A 346 -13.89 -19.49 5.03
C GLU A 346 -13.07 -18.67 6.05
N PHE A 347 -12.63 -19.31 7.13
CA PHE A 347 -11.88 -18.65 8.20
C PHE A 347 -10.46 -18.30 7.75
N GLY A 348 -9.82 -19.18 6.98
CA GLY A 348 -8.45 -19.02 6.49
C GLY A 348 -7.38 -19.42 7.52
N ILE A 349 -6.23 -19.84 6.99
CA ILE A 349 -5.10 -20.33 7.80
C ILE A 349 -4.47 -19.21 8.65
N GLU A 350 -4.43 -17.98 8.15
CA GLU A 350 -3.86 -16.84 8.88
C GLU A 350 -4.61 -16.56 10.18
N LYS A 351 -5.95 -16.54 10.13
CA LYS A 351 -6.78 -16.38 11.34
C LYS A 351 -6.68 -17.60 12.25
N LEU A 352 -6.51 -18.80 11.70
CA LEU A 352 -6.25 -20.00 12.52
C LEU A 352 -4.94 -19.86 13.30
N ILE A 353 -3.88 -19.36 12.66
CA ILE A 353 -2.61 -19.08 13.34
C ILE A 353 -2.84 -18.09 14.48
N ASP A 354 -3.63 -17.04 14.28
CA ASP A 354 -3.94 -16.06 15.32
C ASP A 354 -4.65 -16.71 16.52
N VAL A 355 -5.64 -17.57 16.28
CA VAL A 355 -6.32 -18.32 17.35
C VAL A 355 -5.36 -19.26 18.10
N LEU A 356 -4.43 -19.89 17.38
CA LEU A 356 -3.42 -20.76 17.99
C LEU A 356 -2.39 -19.96 18.81
N LEU A 357 -2.01 -18.75 18.36
CA LEU A 357 -1.14 -17.83 19.09
C LEU A 357 -1.80 -17.35 20.39
N LEU A 358 -3.12 -17.08 20.38
CA LEU A 358 -3.86 -16.78 21.62
C LEU A 358 -3.66 -17.89 22.67
N ARG A 359 -3.65 -19.16 22.25
CA ARG A 359 -3.40 -20.33 23.12
C ARG A 359 -1.91 -20.61 23.39
N GLN A 360 -1.00 -19.73 22.98
CA GLN A 360 0.45 -19.88 23.12
C GLN A 360 1.01 -21.16 22.49
N LEU A 361 0.37 -21.64 21.41
CA LEU A 361 0.79 -22.85 20.70
C LEU A 361 1.85 -22.53 19.62
N HIS A 362 2.86 -21.70 19.95
CA HIS A 362 3.85 -21.17 18.99
C HIS A 362 4.55 -22.27 18.17
N TYR A 363 4.93 -23.38 18.80
CA TYR A 363 5.58 -24.49 18.10
C TYR A 363 4.68 -25.13 17.04
N LEU A 364 3.37 -25.26 17.32
CA LEU A 364 2.42 -25.78 16.35
C LEU A 364 2.25 -24.81 15.18
N CYS A 365 2.13 -23.51 15.46
CA CYS A 365 2.07 -22.48 14.43
C CYS A 365 3.29 -22.54 13.51
N LEU A 366 4.50 -22.68 14.06
CA LEU A 366 5.73 -22.82 13.26
C LEU A 366 5.68 -24.06 12.37
N LYS A 367 5.24 -25.21 12.90
CA LYS A 367 5.11 -26.42 12.09
C LYS A 367 4.07 -26.32 10.99
N ILE A 368 3.01 -25.55 11.20
CA ILE A 368 2.00 -25.28 10.16
C ILE A 368 2.58 -24.34 9.11
N CYS A 369 3.25 -23.25 9.51
CA CYS A 369 3.88 -22.33 8.57
C CYS A 369 5.00 -22.98 7.76
N ASP A 370 5.87 -23.76 8.38
CA ASP A 370 6.91 -24.54 7.70
C ASP A 370 6.33 -25.55 6.70
N PHE A 371 5.15 -26.11 7.01
CA PHE A 371 4.49 -27.09 6.15
C PHE A 371 3.81 -26.44 4.93
N LEU A 372 3.33 -25.21 5.07
CA LEU A 372 2.61 -24.46 4.04
C LEU A 372 3.47 -23.39 3.36
N ASP A 373 4.77 -23.33 3.68
CA ASP A 373 5.71 -22.30 3.23
C ASP A 373 5.23 -20.86 3.52
N LEU A 374 4.60 -20.65 4.68
CA LEU A 374 4.11 -19.34 5.13
C LEU A 374 5.16 -18.60 5.97
N PRO A 375 5.14 -17.25 5.97
CA PRO A 375 6.06 -16.47 6.79
C PRO A 375 5.84 -16.69 8.29
N ASN A 376 6.94 -16.78 9.04
CA ASN A 376 6.92 -17.08 10.48
C ASN A 376 7.16 -15.85 11.39
N PHE A 377 7.42 -14.67 10.81
CA PHE A 377 7.81 -13.46 11.56
C PHE A 377 6.80 -13.12 12.66
N LYS A 378 5.50 -13.21 12.37
CA LYS A 378 4.42 -12.91 13.33
C LYS A 378 4.48 -13.82 14.56
N ILE A 379 4.74 -15.11 14.34
CA ILE A 379 4.82 -16.12 15.40
C ILE A 379 6.04 -15.87 16.29
N MET A 380 7.17 -15.49 15.67
CA MET A 380 8.42 -15.19 16.37
C MET A 380 8.31 -13.92 17.21
N THR A 381 7.69 -12.86 16.68
CA THR A 381 7.41 -11.63 17.42
C THR A 381 6.47 -11.91 18.60
N ASP A 382 5.41 -12.68 18.40
CA ASP A 382 4.46 -13.01 19.47
C ASP A 382 5.10 -13.89 20.55
N TRP A 383 5.92 -14.88 20.17
CA TRP A 383 6.70 -15.68 21.10
C TRP A 383 7.64 -14.83 21.95
N ALA A 384 8.41 -13.93 21.31
CA ALA A 384 9.34 -13.05 22.00
C ALA A 384 8.59 -12.08 22.94
N SER A 385 7.45 -11.56 22.50
CA SER A 385 6.58 -10.71 23.32
C SER A 385 6.06 -11.46 24.55
N CYS A 386 5.53 -12.67 24.37
CA CYS A 386 5.13 -13.53 25.48
C CYS A 386 6.31 -13.80 26.42
N LYS A 387 7.49 -14.09 25.87
CA LYS A 387 8.67 -14.37 26.68
C LYS A 387 9.03 -13.19 27.57
N LEU A 388 9.02 -11.96 27.02
CA LEU A 388 9.29 -10.73 27.75
C LEU A 388 8.30 -10.48 28.90
N LYS A 389 7.00 -10.68 28.64
CA LYS A 389 5.94 -10.49 29.63
C LYS A 389 6.04 -11.47 30.81
N TYR A 390 6.33 -12.74 30.55
CA TYR A 390 6.29 -13.77 31.61
C TYR A 390 7.63 -14.00 32.31
N SER A 391 8.75 -13.49 31.80
CA SER A 391 10.08 -13.71 32.39
C SER A 391 10.44 -12.66 33.44
N THR A 392 9.65 -12.54 34.52
CA THR A 392 9.87 -11.53 35.57
C THR A 392 11.19 -11.68 36.34
N ASN A 393 11.71 -12.90 36.47
CA ASN A 393 12.92 -13.19 37.27
C ASN A 393 14.23 -13.26 36.47
N SER A 394 14.18 -13.09 35.14
CA SER A 394 15.37 -13.15 34.28
C SER A 394 16.01 -11.77 34.13
N SER A 395 17.34 -11.73 34.09
CA SER A 395 18.09 -10.49 33.81
C SER A 395 17.86 -10.03 32.37
N ASP A 396 17.91 -8.72 32.14
CA ASP A 396 17.69 -8.13 30.82
C ASP A 396 18.72 -8.63 29.78
N ASP A 397 19.97 -8.84 30.17
CA ASP A 397 21.04 -9.31 29.28
C ASP A 397 20.86 -10.78 28.85
N GLU A 398 20.39 -11.64 29.76
CA GLU A 398 20.06 -13.04 29.45
C GLU A 398 18.87 -13.11 28.48
N LEU A 399 17.84 -12.28 28.69
CA LEU A 399 16.69 -12.22 27.81
C LEU A 399 17.05 -11.69 26.43
N LEU A 400 17.87 -10.64 26.36
CA LEU A 400 18.33 -10.08 25.11
C LEU A 400 19.12 -11.11 24.30
N SER A 401 20.10 -11.77 24.92
CA SER A 401 20.93 -12.77 24.23
C SER A 401 20.10 -13.97 23.77
N LEU A 402 19.16 -14.45 24.59
CA LEU A 402 18.26 -15.54 24.20
C LEU A 402 17.37 -15.16 23.01
N ILE A 403 16.77 -13.97 23.04
CA ILE A 403 15.85 -13.51 21.99
C ILE A 403 16.63 -13.26 20.70
N VAL A 404 17.73 -12.50 20.75
CA VAL A 404 18.55 -12.21 19.56
C VAL A 404 19.09 -13.47 18.91
N THR A 405 19.62 -14.43 19.68
CA THR A 405 20.15 -15.69 19.11
C THR A 405 19.08 -16.55 18.44
N LYS A 406 17.82 -16.49 18.90
CA LYS A 406 16.72 -17.22 18.30
C LYS A 406 16.14 -16.51 17.07
N LEU A 407 16.24 -15.19 17.04
CA LEU A 407 15.62 -14.34 16.04
C LEU A 407 16.59 -13.88 14.92
N GLU A 408 17.88 -14.18 15.03
CA GLU A 408 18.96 -13.71 14.13
C GLU A 408 18.69 -13.96 12.64
N LYS A 409 18.01 -15.07 12.30
CA LYS A 409 17.76 -15.47 10.90
C LYS A 409 16.49 -14.86 10.32
N GLU A 410 15.62 -14.31 11.16
CA GLU A 410 14.29 -13.88 10.77
C GLU A 410 14.22 -12.37 10.58
N LYS A 411 13.42 -11.93 9.61
CA LYS A 411 13.16 -10.50 9.41
C LYS A 411 12.07 -10.06 10.38
N ILE A 412 12.48 -9.45 11.49
CA ILE A 412 11.58 -9.07 12.58
C ILE A 412 11.58 -7.56 12.77
N ASP A 413 10.42 -7.05 13.15
CA ASP A 413 10.26 -5.67 13.58
C ASP A 413 10.66 -5.53 15.05
N TRP A 414 11.90 -5.12 15.31
CA TRP A 414 12.44 -4.99 16.65
C TRP A 414 11.76 -3.88 17.43
N THR A 415 11.21 -2.87 16.75
CA THR A 415 10.48 -1.78 17.40
C THR A 415 9.26 -2.26 18.16
N SER A 416 8.53 -3.25 17.61
CA SER A 416 7.39 -3.86 18.29
C SER A 416 7.78 -4.50 19.62
N LEU A 417 8.93 -5.19 19.67
CA LEU A 417 9.48 -5.77 20.89
C LEU A 417 9.98 -4.69 21.86
N SER A 418 10.54 -3.59 21.35
CA SER A 418 10.92 -2.44 22.17
C SER A 418 9.70 -1.82 22.87
N TYR A 419 8.55 -1.65 22.18
CA TYR A 419 7.31 -1.19 22.83
C TYR A 419 6.84 -2.15 23.91
N VAL A 420 6.86 -3.46 23.66
CA VAL A 420 6.47 -4.45 24.67
C VAL A 420 7.41 -4.37 25.88
N ALA A 421 8.72 -4.34 25.67
CA ALA A 421 9.70 -4.22 26.76
C ALA A 421 9.52 -2.92 27.56
N HIS A 422 9.24 -1.80 26.89
CA HIS A 422 8.97 -0.52 27.55
C HIS A 422 7.70 -0.55 28.39
N ASN A 423 6.60 -1.10 27.86
CA ASN A 423 5.32 -1.24 28.57
C ASN A 423 5.43 -2.14 29.81
N GLU A 424 6.31 -3.14 29.77
CA GLU A 424 6.65 -3.98 30.94
C GLU A 424 7.63 -3.29 31.92
N GLY A 425 8.01 -2.04 31.68
CA GLY A 425 8.90 -1.24 32.53
C GLY A 425 10.40 -1.49 32.33
N ARG A 426 10.80 -2.29 31.33
CA ARG A 426 12.21 -2.62 31.04
C ARG A 426 12.80 -1.66 30.00
N THR A 427 13.02 -0.42 30.41
CA THR A 427 13.49 0.67 29.53
C THR A 427 14.89 0.42 28.95
N THR A 428 15.79 -0.18 29.72
CA THR A 428 17.15 -0.58 29.30
C THR A 428 17.11 -1.62 28.19
N LEU A 429 16.30 -2.66 28.37
CA LEU A 429 16.11 -3.72 27.40
C LEU A 429 15.47 -3.18 26.11
N ALA A 430 14.49 -2.27 26.22
CA ALA A 430 13.85 -1.63 25.07
C ALA A 430 14.85 -0.82 24.21
N LYS A 431 15.75 -0.05 24.85
CA LYS A 431 16.83 0.67 24.17
C LYS A 431 17.81 -0.29 23.49
N ASN A 432 18.15 -1.41 24.13
CA ASN A 432 19.03 -2.40 23.53
C ASN A 432 18.38 -3.10 22.31
N PHE A 433 17.08 -3.43 22.35
CA PHE A 433 16.38 -3.98 21.16
C PHE A 433 16.36 -2.99 19.99
N LEU A 434 16.25 -1.69 20.28
CA LEU A 434 16.25 -0.65 19.27
C LEU A 434 17.54 -0.62 18.44
N THR A 435 18.67 -1.04 19.02
CA THR A 435 19.97 -1.10 18.31
C THR A 435 19.97 -2.11 17.16
N TYR A 436 19.12 -3.14 17.23
CA TYR A 436 19.00 -4.18 16.19
C TYR A 436 18.01 -3.80 15.08
N GLU A 437 17.20 -2.77 15.25
CA GLU A 437 16.30 -2.31 14.20
C GLU A 437 17.13 -1.69 13.04
N PRO A 438 16.89 -2.09 11.77
CA PRO A 438 17.59 -1.48 10.65
C PRO A 438 17.01 -0.12 10.22
N SER A 439 15.72 0.13 10.45
CA SER A 439 15.05 1.35 10.00
C SER A 439 15.16 2.49 11.01
N THR A 440 15.89 3.54 10.64
CA THR A 440 16.04 4.78 11.41
C THR A 440 14.70 5.44 11.71
N SER A 441 13.82 5.56 10.71
CA SER A 441 12.52 6.23 10.88
C SER A 441 11.63 5.53 11.91
N LYS A 442 11.68 4.19 11.99
CA LYS A 442 10.98 3.45 13.04
C LYS A 442 11.63 3.64 14.42
N LYS A 443 12.96 3.68 14.50
CA LYS A 443 13.66 3.97 15.77
C LYS A 443 13.26 5.33 16.32
N VAL A 444 13.27 6.34 15.44
CA VAL A 444 12.89 7.72 15.77
C VAL A 444 11.46 7.76 16.25
N ARG A 445 10.52 7.13 15.53
CA ARG A 445 9.12 7.06 15.96
C ARG A 445 8.96 6.46 17.36
N PHE A 446 9.64 5.35 17.65
CA PHE A 446 9.65 4.76 18.99
C PHE A 446 10.18 5.72 20.06
N LEU A 447 11.31 6.39 19.80
CA LEU A 447 11.90 7.36 20.74
C LEU A 447 11.00 8.57 20.98
N LEU A 448 10.29 9.04 19.94
CA LEU A 448 9.32 10.12 20.06
C LEU A 448 8.11 9.72 20.91
N ASP A 449 7.55 8.53 20.66
CA ASP A 449 6.37 8.02 21.37
C ASP A 449 6.67 7.73 22.85
N VAL A 450 7.85 7.19 23.15
CA VAL A 450 8.27 6.83 24.52
C VAL A 450 8.81 8.02 25.30
N GLY A 451 9.48 8.93 24.60
CA GLY A 451 10.08 10.10 25.22
C GLY A 451 9.06 11.12 25.71
N ASP A 452 7.84 11.18 25.13
CA ASP A 452 6.82 12.19 25.49
C ASP A 452 7.38 13.63 25.51
N GLY A 453 8.35 13.92 24.63
CA GLY A 453 9.05 15.20 24.58
C GLY A 453 10.21 15.36 25.56
N ASN A 454 10.65 14.28 26.21
CA ASN A 454 11.86 14.27 27.02
C ASN A 454 13.09 14.57 26.15
N TYR A 455 13.89 15.49 26.67
CA TYR A 455 15.00 16.11 25.95
C TYR A 455 16.09 15.08 25.58
N ASP A 456 16.41 14.17 26.50
CA ASP A 456 17.50 13.20 26.31
C ASP A 456 17.19 12.19 25.19
N GLU A 457 15.93 11.74 25.07
CA GLU A 457 15.51 10.86 23.98
C GLU A 457 15.52 11.57 22.61
N LEU A 458 15.11 12.84 22.56
CA LEU A 458 15.10 13.64 21.33
C LEU A 458 16.52 13.92 20.83
N GLU A 459 17.45 14.25 21.73
CA GLU A 459 18.86 14.46 21.38
C GLU A 459 19.51 13.16 20.86
N TYR A 460 19.19 12.03 21.50
CA TYR A 460 19.65 10.72 21.04
C TYR A 460 19.07 10.34 19.67
N ALA A 461 17.77 10.56 19.45
CA ALA A 461 17.11 10.33 18.16
C ALA A 461 17.72 11.18 17.04
N LEU A 462 18.05 12.44 17.33
CA LEU A 462 18.68 13.33 16.37
C LEU A 462 20.09 12.85 16.02
N THR A 463 20.84 12.35 17.01
CA THR A 463 22.20 11.82 16.80
C THR A 463 22.18 10.60 15.87
N ILE A 464 21.29 9.63 16.13
CA ILE A 464 21.13 8.46 15.24
C ILE A 464 20.71 8.90 13.83
N SER A 465 19.75 9.81 13.73
CA SER A 465 19.24 10.26 12.43
C SER A 465 20.29 11.03 11.62
N ASP A 466 21.17 11.77 12.29
CA ASP A 466 22.30 12.48 11.68
C ASP A 466 23.36 11.51 11.17
N GLU A 467 23.71 10.48 11.95
CA GLU A 467 24.62 9.39 11.55
C GLU A 467 24.09 8.63 10.32
N ASP A 468 22.81 8.31 10.31
CA ASP A 468 22.14 7.61 9.19
C ASP A 468 21.78 8.56 8.02
N SER A 469 21.91 9.88 8.21
CA SER A 469 21.57 10.93 7.23
C SER A 469 20.12 10.87 6.70
N ASP A 470 19.17 10.47 7.55
CA ASP A 470 17.73 10.42 7.21
C ASP A 470 17.09 11.81 7.34
N ALA A 471 16.96 12.52 6.22
CA ALA A 471 16.48 13.90 6.18
C ALA A 471 15.05 14.07 6.73
N ASP A 472 14.16 13.11 6.48
CA ASP A 472 12.75 13.19 6.90
C ASP A 472 12.64 13.06 8.43
N SER A 473 13.36 12.09 9.01
CA SER A 473 13.43 11.92 10.46
C SER A 473 14.09 13.10 11.16
N ILE A 474 15.20 13.61 10.60
CA ILE A 474 15.86 14.83 11.09
C ILE A 474 14.87 16.00 11.09
N LEU A 475 14.15 16.22 9.99
CA LEU A 475 13.20 17.33 9.87
C LEU A 475 12.09 17.23 10.91
N LEU A 476 11.52 16.03 11.10
CA LEU A 476 10.50 15.78 12.12
C LEU A 476 11.00 16.14 13.53
N ILE A 477 12.20 15.68 13.89
CA ILE A 477 12.81 15.95 15.20
C ILE A 477 13.10 17.44 15.37
N LEU A 478 13.65 18.09 14.33
CA LEU A 478 13.94 19.53 14.36
C LEU A 478 12.67 20.37 14.55
N LEU A 479 11.57 20.00 13.90
CA LEU A 479 10.28 20.69 14.08
C LEU A 479 9.76 20.57 15.51
N GLN A 480 9.89 19.39 16.12
CA GLN A 480 9.49 19.17 17.51
C GLN A 480 10.39 19.93 18.49
N LEU A 481 11.71 19.85 18.32
CA LEU A 481 12.68 20.57 19.15
C LEU A 481 12.52 22.09 19.06
N HIS A 482 12.22 22.61 17.87
CA HIS A 482 11.96 24.04 17.67
C HIS A 482 10.69 24.51 18.41
N GLY A 483 9.66 23.67 18.50
CA GLY A 483 8.46 23.97 19.26
C GLY A 483 8.66 23.98 20.78
N THR A 484 9.66 23.24 21.28
CA THR A 484 9.88 23.03 22.72
C THR A 484 11.02 23.84 23.32
N LEU A 485 12.09 24.09 22.57
CA LEU A 485 13.34 24.67 23.07
C LEU A 485 13.49 26.14 22.71
N THR A 486 14.35 26.84 23.46
CA THR A 486 14.82 28.17 23.05
C THR A 486 15.81 28.08 21.89
N ASN A 487 15.89 29.11 21.06
CA ASN A 487 16.83 29.15 19.91
C ASN A 487 18.29 28.85 20.32
N VAL A 488 18.72 29.28 21.51
CA VAL A 488 20.10 29.06 21.99
C VAL A 488 20.37 27.58 22.29
N GLU A 489 19.44 26.91 22.96
CA GLU A 489 19.53 25.49 23.28
C GLU A 489 19.42 24.64 22.01
N PHE A 490 18.48 24.99 21.14
CA PHE A 490 18.29 24.35 19.84
C PHE A 490 19.56 24.38 18.99
N PHE A 491 20.21 25.55 18.86
CA PHE A 491 21.44 25.67 18.09
C PHE A 491 22.61 24.92 18.72
N LYS A 492 22.72 24.89 20.06
CA LYS A 492 23.77 24.13 20.75
C LYS A 492 23.72 22.64 20.41
N ILE A 493 22.54 22.05 20.30
CA ILE A 493 22.35 20.62 19.99
C ILE A 493 22.73 20.29 18.55
N ILE A 494 22.48 21.23 17.64
CA ILE A 494 22.67 21.05 16.20
C ILE A 494 24.13 21.29 15.78
N ASN A 495 24.89 22.09 16.52
CA ASN A 495 26.26 22.47 16.17
C ASN A 495 27.19 21.28 15.85
N ASP A 496 27.01 20.14 16.52
CA ASP A 496 27.84 18.95 16.31
C ASP A 496 27.27 17.97 15.27
N LYS A 497 26.19 18.35 14.55
CA LYS A 497 25.39 17.46 13.69
C LYS A 497 25.25 18.01 12.25
N PRO A 498 26.15 17.67 11.31
CA PRO A 498 26.22 18.30 10.00
C PRO A 498 25.01 18.05 9.10
N SER A 499 24.40 16.86 9.15
CA SER A 499 23.21 16.55 8.34
C SER A 499 22.01 17.34 8.84
N ALA A 500 21.87 17.46 10.17
CA ALA A 500 20.87 18.33 10.80
C ALA A 500 21.04 19.81 10.40
N ILE A 501 22.29 20.32 10.36
CA ILE A 501 22.57 21.67 9.87
C ILE A 501 22.15 21.82 8.40
N GLY A 502 22.43 20.81 7.56
CA GLY A 502 22.03 20.81 6.15
C GLY A 502 20.52 20.92 5.97
N VAL A 503 19.77 20.09 6.68
CA VAL A 503 18.29 20.08 6.66
C VAL A 503 17.72 21.39 7.21
N LEU A 504 18.31 21.93 8.29
CA LEU A 504 17.94 23.24 8.84
C LEU A 504 18.09 24.33 7.76
N LYS A 505 19.26 24.42 7.11
CA LYS A 505 19.53 25.44 6.09
C LYS A 505 18.61 25.31 4.86
N SER A 506 18.20 24.10 4.47
CA SER A 506 17.36 23.90 3.28
C SER A 506 15.87 24.14 3.52
N TYR A 507 15.34 23.73 4.68
CA TYR A 507 13.89 23.76 4.94
C TYR A 507 13.45 24.92 5.83
N PHE A 508 14.22 25.32 6.84
CA PHE A 508 13.76 26.31 7.82
C PHE A 508 13.67 27.74 7.27
N TYR A 509 14.36 28.06 6.17
CA TYR A 509 14.15 29.33 5.45
C TYR A 509 12.69 29.52 5.01
N GLN A 510 11.94 28.43 4.77
CA GLN A 510 10.54 28.53 4.37
C GLN A 510 9.60 28.86 5.54
N PHE A 511 10.05 28.64 6.78
CA PHE A 511 9.24 28.78 7.98
C PHE A 511 9.57 30.04 8.78
N ASP A 512 10.85 30.40 8.92
CA ASP A 512 11.30 31.58 9.65
C ASP A 512 12.63 32.13 9.10
N ASP A 513 12.54 33.25 8.37
CA ASP A 513 13.70 33.99 7.84
C ASP A 513 14.64 34.48 8.97
N THR A 514 14.08 34.88 10.11
CA THR A 514 14.84 35.47 11.21
C THR A 514 15.63 34.44 12.01
N MET A 515 15.11 33.21 12.08
CA MET A 515 15.79 32.10 12.73
C MET A 515 17.08 31.71 11.98
N LEU A 516 17.03 31.64 10.65
CA LEU A 516 18.21 31.31 9.85
C LEU A 516 19.28 32.40 9.97
N GLU A 517 18.89 33.68 9.99
CA GLU A 517 19.83 34.79 10.23
C GLU A 517 20.51 34.67 11.60
N ASN A 518 19.73 34.36 12.65
CA ASN A 518 20.24 34.15 14.01
C ASN A 518 21.20 32.95 14.08
N PHE A 519 20.89 31.85 13.38
CA PHE A 519 21.77 30.69 13.32
C PHE A 519 23.09 31.01 12.63
N MET A 520 23.04 31.64 11.45
CA MET A 520 24.25 32.04 10.70
C MET A 520 25.10 33.05 11.48
N PHE A 521 24.48 33.87 12.34
CA PHE A 521 25.18 34.76 13.25
C PHE A 521 25.89 34.00 14.38
N GLN A 522 25.22 33.03 14.99
CA GLN A 522 25.77 32.22 16.08
C GLN A 522 26.89 31.28 15.62
N ASP A 523 26.77 30.70 14.42
CA ASP A 523 27.75 29.78 13.81
C ASP A 523 28.94 30.52 13.16
N ASP A 524 28.95 31.87 13.21
CA ASP A 524 29.92 32.75 12.53
C ASP A 524 30.09 32.41 11.02
N ASP A 525 29.02 31.94 10.38
CA ASP A 525 28.96 31.71 8.92
C ASP A 525 28.81 33.05 8.18
N ILE A 526 29.94 33.75 8.03
CA ILE A 526 29.99 35.08 7.40
C ILE A 526 29.48 35.04 5.95
N ILE A 527 29.67 33.92 5.23
CA ILE A 527 29.23 33.78 3.84
C ILE A 527 27.71 33.67 3.78
N GLY A 528 27.12 32.83 4.65
CA GLY A 528 25.67 32.72 4.82
C GLY A 528 25.02 34.08 5.16
N GLN A 529 25.62 34.83 6.09
CA GLN A 529 25.16 36.19 6.42
C GLN A 529 25.20 37.15 5.22
N ILE A 530 26.23 37.09 4.38
CA ILE A 530 26.33 37.93 3.17
C ILE A 530 25.25 37.57 2.13
N LEU A 531 24.89 36.29 2.03
CA LEU A 531 23.87 35.81 1.10
C LEU A 531 22.46 36.26 1.51
N LEU A 532 22.14 36.18 2.80
CA LEU A 532 20.83 36.54 3.35
C LEU A 532 20.62 38.05 3.50
N GLU A 533 21.69 38.82 3.77
CA GLU A 533 21.59 40.26 3.92
C GLU A 533 21.06 40.91 2.63
N ASN A 534 20.18 41.90 2.72
CA ASN A 534 19.70 42.66 1.54
C ASN A 534 20.33 44.05 1.48
N ASN A 535 20.86 44.57 2.60
CA ASN A 535 21.47 45.88 2.64
C ASN A 535 22.94 45.85 2.20
N MET A 536 23.24 46.53 1.09
CA MET A 536 24.58 46.65 0.54
C MET A 536 25.62 47.23 1.49
N ALA A 537 25.25 48.18 2.36
CA ALA A 537 26.17 48.77 3.32
C ALA A 537 26.60 47.78 4.40
N LYS A 538 25.69 46.87 4.79
CA LYS A 538 25.99 45.80 5.74
C LYS A 538 26.79 44.68 5.07
N LYS A 539 26.46 44.32 3.82
CA LYS A 539 27.27 43.35 3.03
C LYS A 539 28.73 43.78 2.92
N THR A 540 29.02 45.05 2.62
CA THR A 540 30.41 45.53 2.54
C THR A 540 31.16 45.45 3.86
N VAL A 541 30.48 45.67 4.99
CA VAL A 541 31.07 45.49 6.32
C VAL A 541 31.40 44.01 6.55
N LEU A 542 30.48 43.10 6.25
CA LEU A 542 30.67 41.65 6.40
C LEU A 542 31.78 41.10 5.48
N MET A 543 31.82 41.55 4.22
CA MET A 543 32.87 41.16 3.26
C MET A 543 34.28 41.61 3.68
N ASN A 544 34.38 42.68 4.47
CA ASN A 544 35.66 43.18 4.96
C ASN A 544 36.15 42.51 6.26
N ARG A 545 35.36 41.60 6.86
CA ARG A 545 35.72 40.92 8.12
C ARG A 545 36.92 39.96 7.97
N SER A 546 37.12 39.34 6.80
CA SER A 546 38.20 38.37 6.58
C SER A 546 38.80 38.45 5.16
N LYS A 547 40.03 37.94 4.99
CA LYS A 547 40.65 37.82 3.66
C LYS A 547 39.89 36.86 2.72
N TYR A 548 39.19 35.87 3.29
CA TYR A 548 38.43 34.88 2.54
C TYR A 548 37.14 35.49 1.98
N THR A 549 36.47 36.36 2.76
CA THR A 549 35.24 37.05 2.34
C THR A 549 35.50 38.28 1.47
N GLN A 550 36.71 38.86 1.50
CA GLN A 550 37.11 39.95 0.60
C GLN A 550 37.07 39.56 -0.88
N PHE A 551 37.29 38.29 -1.22
CA PHE A 551 37.17 37.82 -2.60
C PHE A 551 35.77 38.04 -3.17
N LEU A 552 34.72 38.02 -2.33
CA LEU A 552 33.33 38.24 -2.75
C LEU A 552 33.02 39.72 -3.06
N GLN A 553 33.90 40.64 -2.70
CA GLN A 553 33.69 42.08 -2.92
C GLN A 553 33.74 42.45 -4.41
N SER A 554 34.71 41.91 -5.15
CA SER A 554 34.84 42.15 -6.60
C SER A 554 33.60 41.67 -7.40
N PRO A 555 33.13 40.41 -7.25
CA PRO A 555 31.94 39.93 -7.95
C PRO A 555 30.67 40.67 -7.50
N THR A 556 30.49 40.96 -6.20
CA THR A 556 29.32 41.71 -5.71
C THR A 556 29.26 43.13 -6.29
N ASN A 557 30.40 43.83 -6.32
CA ASN A 557 30.47 45.16 -6.94
C ASN A 557 30.23 45.12 -8.45
N ASN A 558 30.72 44.08 -9.14
CA ASN A 558 30.44 43.90 -10.56
C ASN A 558 28.96 43.60 -10.82
N PHE A 559 28.32 42.78 -9.98
CA PHE A 559 26.89 42.50 -10.07
C PHE A 559 26.06 43.78 -9.93
N ASN A 560 26.35 44.60 -8.91
CA ASN A 560 25.65 45.88 -8.73
C ASN A 560 25.87 46.86 -9.89
N LYS A 561 27.09 46.92 -10.44
CA LYS A 561 27.38 47.73 -11.63
C LYS A 561 26.55 47.26 -12.83
N VAL A 562 26.40 45.96 -13.01
CA VAL A 562 25.58 45.37 -14.08
C VAL A 562 24.12 45.73 -13.88
N GLU A 563 23.60 45.57 -12.67
CA GLU A 563 22.21 45.87 -12.34
C GLU A 563 21.88 47.36 -12.56
N GLN A 564 22.74 48.27 -12.11
CA GLN A 564 22.60 49.71 -12.37
C GLN A 564 22.57 50.02 -13.87
N VAL A 565 23.50 49.44 -14.64
CA VAL A 565 23.54 49.62 -16.10
C VAL A 565 22.28 49.05 -16.77
N GLN A 566 21.74 47.92 -16.28
CA GLN A 566 20.49 47.35 -16.79
C GLN A 566 19.28 48.24 -16.50
N LEU A 567 19.22 48.86 -15.31
CA LEU A 567 18.19 49.83 -14.95
C LEU A 567 18.24 51.07 -15.87
N ASP A 568 19.44 51.60 -16.15
CA ASP A 568 19.62 52.73 -17.08
C ASP A 568 19.19 52.37 -18.52
N LEU A 569 19.45 51.13 -18.94
CA LEU A 569 19.13 50.65 -20.28
C LEU A 569 17.64 50.37 -20.49
N ARG A 570 16.86 50.09 -19.42
CA ARG A 570 15.39 49.95 -19.49
C ARG A 570 14.71 51.18 -20.08
N ASN A 571 15.28 52.37 -19.89
CA ASN A 571 14.74 53.61 -20.45
C ASN A 571 14.88 53.68 -21.99
N ASN A 572 15.84 52.95 -22.56
CA ASN A 572 16.19 53.02 -23.99
C ASN A 572 15.79 51.77 -24.78
N PHE A 573 15.59 50.64 -24.11
CA PHE A 573 15.26 49.36 -24.73
C PHE A 573 14.17 48.63 -23.93
N ALA A 574 13.12 48.19 -24.62
CA ALA A 574 12.11 47.32 -24.02
C ALA A 574 12.68 45.92 -23.73
N ASN A 575 12.18 45.25 -22.70
CA ASN A 575 12.50 43.85 -22.31
C ASN A 575 13.85 43.59 -21.62
N ILE A 576 14.50 44.59 -21.02
CA ILE A 576 15.69 44.38 -20.16
C ILE A 576 15.24 44.10 -18.72
N VAL A 577 15.71 42.98 -18.15
CA VAL A 577 15.41 42.59 -16.76
C VAL A 577 16.64 42.85 -15.89
N ALA A 578 16.48 43.63 -14.82
CA ALA A 578 17.53 43.85 -13.84
C ALA A 578 17.88 42.52 -13.14
N GLY A 579 19.17 42.20 -13.03
CA GLY A 579 19.68 40.94 -12.48
C GLY A 579 19.87 39.81 -13.49
N GLU A 580 19.52 39.99 -14.77
CA GLU A 580 19.76 38.96 -15.79
C GLU A 580 21.25 38.86 -16.18
N PRO A 581 21.74 37.72 -16.70
CA PRO A 581 23.13 37.59 -17.15
C PRO A 581 23.49 38.62 -18.23
N ILE A 582 24.67 39.25 -18.10
CA ILE A 582 25.18 40.30 -19.01
C ILE A 582 25.09 39.87 -20.49
N ILE A 583 25.38 38.60 -20.78
CA ILE A 583 25.32 38.07 -22.14
C ILE A 583 23.90 38.22 -22.69
N LYS A 584 22.85 37.77 -21.97
CA LYS A 584 21.45 37.90 -22.40
C LYS A 584 21.04 39.36 -22.60
N THR A 585 21.52 40.27 -21.75
CA THR A 585 21.30 41.72 -21.94
C THR A 585 21.97 42.22 -23.23
N LEU A 586 23.21 41.80 -23.52
CA LEU A 586 23.90 42.16 -24.76
C LEU A 586 23.20 41.58 -26.00
N GLU A 587 22.70 40.34 -25.94
CA GLU A 587 21.97 39.72 -27.05
C GLU A 587 20.78 40.58 -27.50
N LYS A 588 20.01 41.10 -26.53
CA LYS A 588 18.86 41.98 -26.79
C LYS A 588 19.27 43.30 -27.44
N ILE A 589 20.38 43.90 -26.98
CA ILE A 589 20.86 45.18 -27.49
C ILE A 589 21.49 45.02 -28.88
N ILE A 590 22.23 43.93 -29.12
CA ILE A 590 22.93 43.66 -30.38
C ILE A 590 21.97 43.63 -31.58
N VAL A 591 20.77 43.08 -31.41
CA VAL A 591 19.77 43.02 -32.48
C VAL A 591 19.32 44.42 -32.93
N VAL A 592 19.28 45.37 -31.98
CA VAL A 592 18.78 46.74 -32.20
C VAL A 592 19.89 47.71 -32.58
N ASP A 593 20.99 47.76 -31.81
CA ASP A 593 22.10 48.70 -31.99
C ASP A 593 23.45 48.10 -31.52
N LEU A 594 24.24 47.65 -32.49
CA LEU A 594 25.58 47.10 -32.25
C LEU A 594 26.57 48.08 -31.60
N LYS A 595 26.47 49.39 -31.89
CA LYS A 595 27.41 50.39 -31.35
C LYS A 595 27.11 50.65 -29.87
N LYS A 596 25.83 50.72 -29.50
CA LYS A 596 25.44 50.80 -28.09
C LYS A 596 25.80 49.53 -27.33
N ALA A 597 25.59 48.34 -27.92
CA ALA A 597 26.03 47.08 -27.31
C ALA A 597 27.53 47.07 -27.04
N GLN A 598 28.34 47.59 -27.96
CA GLN A 598 29.79 47.70 -27.79
C GLN A 598 30.19 48.63 -26.64
N ASN A 599 29.50 49.78 -26.49
CA ASN A 599 29.73 50.71 -25.38
C ASN A 599 29.33 50.12 -24.02
N VAL A 600 28.26 49.31 -23.98
CA VAL A 600 27.85 48.60 -22.76
C VAL A 600 28.85 47.50 -22.42
N ALA A 601 29.30 46.73 -23.41
CA ALA A 601 30.30 45.68 -23.24
C ALA A 601 31.64 46.24 -22.72
N SER A 602 32.08 47.41 -23.19
CA SER A 602 33.30 48.05 -22.70
C SER A 602 33.14 48.57 -21.27
N LYS A 603 31.99 49.18 -20.92
CA LYS A 603 31.68 49.63 -19.55
C LYS A 603 31.69 48.49 -18.53
N LEU A 604 31.27 47.30 -18.94
CA LEU A 604 31.17 46.10 -18.09
C LEU A 604 32.39 45.17 -18.20
N ASN A 605 33.51 45.63 -18.78
CA ASN A 605 34.76 44.87 -18.93
C ASN A 605 34.61 43.51 -19.66
N VAL A 606 33.64 43.39 -20.57
CA VAL A 606 33.50 42.18 -21.40
C VAL A 606 34.65 42.12 -22.40
N THR A 607 35.35 40.99 -22.45
CA THR A 607 36.50 40.85 -23.36
C THR A 607 36.06 40.95 -24.82
N SER A 608 36.91 41.50 -25.69
CA SER A 608 36.57 41.66 -27.11
C SER A 608 36.24 40.34 -27.80
N ARG A 609 36.85 39.23 -27.35
CA ARG A 609 36.53 37.88 -27.85
C ARG A 609 35.14 37.40 -27.41
N GLN A 610 34.76 37.60 -26.14
CA GLN A 610 33.43 37.25 -25.64
C GLN A 610 32.35 38.09 -26.34
N PHE A 611 32.58 39.39 -26.50
CA PHE A 611 31.68 40.27 -27.22
C PHE A 611 31.52 39.83 -28.69
N ALA A 612 32.62 39.56 -29.40
CA ALA A 612 32.57 39.10 -30.78
C ALA A 612 31.84 37.74 -30.93
N MET A 613 32.00 36.83 -29.97
CA MET A 613 31.27 35.56 -29.95
C MET A 613 29.77 35.77 -29.70
N CYS A 614 29.42 36.65 -28.76
CA CYS A 614 28.03 37.02 -28.49
C CYS A 614 27.38 37.63 -29.75
N VAL A 615 28.07 38.53 -30.45
CA VAL A 615 27.60 39.11 -31.73
C VAL A 615 27.41 38.03 -32.81
N LEU A 616 28.33 37.07 -32.92
CA LEU A 616 28.18 35.95 -33.85
C LEU A 616 26.96 35.09 -33.51
N GLN A 617 26.81 34.68 -32.25
CA GLN A 617 25.72 33.79 -31.82
C GLN A 617 24.34 34.44 -31.95
N THR A 618 24.25 35.76 -31.83
CA THR A 618 23.01 36.55 -31.89
C THR A 618 22.60 36.92 -33.30
N LEU A 619 23.55 37.32 -34.17
CA LEU A 619 23.24 37.76 -35.53
C LEU A 619 23.22 36.61 -36.55
N ALA A 620 23.99 35.53 -36.34
CA ALA A 620 23.98 34.36 -37.23
C ALA A 620 22.58 33.71 -37.43
N PRO A 621 21.69 33.59 -36.43
CA PRO A 621 20.33 33.06 -36.65
C PRO A 621 19.41 33.98 -37.45
N ILE A 622 19.72 35.28 -37.55
CA ILE A 622 18.81 36.26 -38.15
C ILE A 622 19.27 36.57 -39.58
N ALA A 623 18.61 35.98 -40.58
CA ALA A 623 18.97 36.13 -41.99
C ALA A 623 19.06 37.60 -42.45
N ALA A 624 18.17 38.46 -41.97
CA ALA A 624 18.16 39.90 -42.29
C ALA A 624 19.41 40.65 -41.78
N LYS A 625 20.11 40.11 -40.78
CA LYS A 625 21.26 40.72 -40.11
C LYS A 625 22.61 40.17 -40.58
N HIS A 626 22.60 39.24 -41.53
CA HIS A 626 23.81 38.66 -42.11
C HIS A 626 24.77 39.67 -42.77
N PRO A 627 24.29 40.73 -43.47
CA PRO A 627 25.17 41.78 -43.97
C PRO A 627 25.86 42.54 -42.83
N GLU A 628 25.11 42.86 -41.78
CA GLU A 628 25.61 43.55 -40.58
C GLU A 628 26.66 42.70 -39.84
N LEU A 629 26.46 41.38 -39.79
CA LEU A 629 27.44 40.43 -39.26
C LEU A 629 28.72 40.37 -40.11
N TYR A 630 28.62 40.45 -41.44
CA TYR A 630 29.77 40.45 -42.35
C TYR A 630 30.60 41.73 -42.21
N ASP A 631 29.94 42.88 -42.10
CA ASP A 631 30.60 44.16 -41.82
C ASP A 631 31.27 44.15 -40.45
N PHE A 632 30.60 43.59 -39.43
CA PHE A 632 31.17 43.41 -38.11
C PHE A 632 32.41 42.49 -38.12
N ALA A 633 32.36 41.35 -38.81
CA ALA A 633 33.49 40.43 -38.92
C ALA A 633 34.73 41.08 -39.56
N ASN A 634 34.53 42.03 -40.47
CA ASN A 634 35.62 42.80 -41.09
C ASN A 634 36.11 43.99 -40.26
N SER A 635 35.40 44.35 -39.19
CA SER A 635 35.81 45.38 -38.24
C SER A 635 36.99 44.93 -37.36
N LYS A 636 37.63 45.88 -36.65
CA LYS A 636 38.70 45.58 -35.70
C LYS A 636 38.23 44.64 -34.56
N HIS A 637 36.96 44.72 -34.15
CA HIS A 637 36.40 43.90 -33.07
C HIS A 637 36.00 42.50 -33.56
N GLY A 638 35.55 42.36 -34.81
CA GLY A 638 35.19 41.07 -35.39
C GLY A 638 36.41 40.23 -35.78
N LYS A 639 37.50 40.86 -36.26
CA LYS A 639 38.76 40.17 -36.62
C LYS A 639 39.47 39.48 -35.45
N VAL A 640 39.01 39.71 -34.21
CA VAL A 640 39.46 38.98 -33.02
C VAL A 640 39.10 37.50 -33.12
N LEU A 641 37.99 37.17 -33.78
CA LEU A 641 37.62 35.81 -34.12
C LEU A 641 38.18 35.45 -35.49
N LYS A 642 38.65 34.20 -35.64
CA LYS A 642 39.03 33.66 -36.93
C LYS A 642 37.80 33.61 -37.84
N PHE A 643 37.95 33.97 -39.11
CA PHE A 643 36.88 33.86 -40.11
C PHE A 643 36.32 32.43 -40.24
N GLU A 644 37.13 31.42 -39.91
CA GLU A 644 36.72 30.02 -39.82
C GLU A 644 35.59 29.79 -38.81
N THR A 645 35.57 30.53 -37.70
CA THR A 645 34.55 30.44 -36.65
C THR A 645 33.21 30.97 -37.18
N TYR A 646 33.22 32.10 -37.90
CA TYR A 646 32.04 32.65 -38.56
C TYR A 646 31.49 31.68 -39.62
N PHE A 647 32.38 31.12 -40.44
CA PHE A 647 32.02 30.12 -41.45
C PHE A 647 31.34 28.90 -40.84
N ARG A 648 31.97 28.26 -39.84
CA ARG A 648 31.44 27.03 -39.21
C ARG A 648 30.08 27.28 -38.55
N GLU A 649 29.91 28.42 -37.88
CA GLU A 649 28.67 28.73 -37.17
C GLU A 649 27.50 29.00 -38.13
N LEU A 650 27.74 29.69 -39.25
CA LEU A 650 26.73 29.89 -40.30
C LEU A 650 26.42 28.60 -41.06
N LEU A 651 27.44 27.75 -41.30
CA LEU A 651 27.25 26.46 -41.97
C LEU A 651 26.40 25.51 -41.12
N LYS A 652 26.63 25.44 -39.80
CA LYS A 652 25.79 24.66 -38.86
C LYS A 652 24.30 25.03 -38.95
N ARG A 653 24.00 26.29 -39.26
CA ARG A 653 22.64 26.83 -39.35
C ARG A 653 22.03 26.71 -40.76
N GLY A 654 22.73 26.09 -41.70
CA GLY A 654 22.25 25.85 -43.06
C GLY A 654 22.45 27.02 -44.03
N GLU A 655 23.07 28.12 -43.59
CA GLU A 655 23.22 29.37 -44.35
C GLU A 655 24.44 29.33 -45.28
N LYS A 656 24.36 28.43 -46.27
CA LYS A 656 25.46 28.09 -47.18
C LYS A 656 25.98 29.28 -47.99
N ARG A 657 25.10 30.18 -48.43
CA ARG A 657 25.45 31.35 -49.25
C ARG A 657 26.28 32.36 -48.46
N GLN A 658 25.84 32.69 -47.25
CA GLN A 658 26.54 33.65 -46.39
C GLN A 658 27.84 33.07 -45.84
N ALA A 659 27.85 31.79 -45.44
CA ALA A 659 29.05 31.09 -45.00
C ALA A 659 30.17 31.14 -46.06
N GLY A 660 29.82 31.00 -47.34
CA GLY A 660 30.76 31.03 -48.46
C GLY A 660 31.57 32.34 -48.60
N LEU A 661 31.03 33.47 -48.13
CA LEU A 661 31.73 34.77 -48.18
C LEU A 661 32.96 34.79 -47.27
N TYR A 662 32.91 34.10 -46.13
CA TYR A 662 33.99 34.05 -45.15
C TYR A 662 35.16 33.16 -45.60
N LEU A 663 34.91 32.17 -46.48
CA LEU A 663 35.93 31.23 -46.95
C LEU A 663 37.07 31.90 -47.73
N LYS A 664 36.79 32.98 -48.45
CA LYS A 664 37.82 33.77 -49.17
C LYS A 664 38.85 34.39 -48.21
N SER A 665 38.42 34.71 -46.98
CA SER A 665 39.24 35.32 -45.94
C SER A 665 39.92 34.30 -45.01
N CYS A 666 39.62 33.00 -45.14
CA CYS A 666 40.21 31.91 -44.36
C CYS A 666 41.55 31.45 -44.97
N LYS A 667 42.62 32.24 -44.78
CA LYS A 667 43.96 31.94 -45.33
C LYS A 667 44.69 30.79 -44.61
N ASP A 668 44.36 30.54 -43.35
CA ASP A 668 45.05 29.58 -42.48
C ASP A 668 44.43 28.17 -42.49
N MET A 669 43.31 27.98 -43.21
CA MET A 669 42.60 26.70 -43.28
C MET A 669 43.36 25.71 -44.19
N ALA A 670 43.47 24.45 -43.74
CA ALA A 670 44.11 23.40 -44.54
C ALA A 670 43.42 23.24 -45.91
N SER A 671 44.19 23.11 -46.99
CA SER A 671 43.66 23.16 -48.36
C SER A 671 42.58 22.11 -48.63
N ARG A 672 42.74 20.88 -48.11
CA ARG A 672 41.72 19.83 -48.23
C ARG A 672 40.43 20.14 -47.47
N GLU A 673 40.53 20.81 -46.32
CA GLU A 673 39.36 21.24 -45.54
C GLU A 673 38.65 22.42 -46.22
N LYS A 674 39.41 23.36 -46.79
CA LYS A 674 38.88 24.51 -47.53
C LYS A 674 38.15 24.09 -48.81
N ILE A 675 38.68 23.09 -49.51
CA ILE A 675 38.01 22.45 -50.66
C ILE A 675 36.68 21.81 -50.24
N LYS A 676 36.68 21.01 -49.18
CA LYS A 676 35.44 20.42 -48.63
C LYS A 676 34.43 21.48 -48.19
N ALA A 677 34.91 22.57 -47.60
CA ALA A 677 34.08 23.70 -47.18
C ALA A 677 33.40 24.42 -48.37
N TYR A 678 34.14 24.67 -49.47
CA TYR A 678 33.55 25.23 -50.69
C TYR A 678 32.49 24.30 -51.30
N ILE A 679 32.72 22.99 -51.30
CA ILE A 679 31.73 22.00 -51.76
C ILE A 679 30.47 22.04 -50.88
N GLN A 680 30.61 22.08 -49.55
CA GLN A 680 29.49 22.16 -48.60
C GLN A 680 28.65 23.43 -48.78
N CYS A 681 29.28 24.55 -49.18
CA CYS A 681 28.61 25.80 -49.52
C CYS A 681 27.98 25.83 -50.93
N GLY A 682 28.17 24.81 -51.76
CA GLY A 682 27.71 24.78 -53.15
C GLY A 682 28.54 25.65 -54.11
N MET A 683 29.74 26.07 -53.68
CA MET A 683 30.67 26.90 -54.45
C MET A 683 31.64 26.01 -55.24
N TRP A 684 31.11 25.30 -56.24
CA TRP A 684 31.87 24.29 -56.98
C TRP A 684 33.03 24.87 -57.82
N LYS A 685 32.83 26.05 -58.41
CA LYS A 685 33.86 26.73 -59.22
C LYS A 685 35.08 27.07 -58.37
N GLU A 686 34.83 27.60 -57.18
CA GLU A 686 35.86 27.99 -56.22
C GLU A 686 36.57 26.76 -55.62
N ALA A 687 35.83 25.66 -55.39
CA ALA A 687 36.42 24.39 -54.94
C ALA A 687 37.41 23.82 -55.98
N VAL A 688 37.02 23.82 -57.27
CA VAL A 688 37.87 23.35 -58.38
C VAL A 688 39.08 24.26 -58.57
N GLN A 689 38.90 25.59 -58.48
CA GLN A 689 40.00 26.55 -58.57
C GLN A 689 41.02 26.40 -57.43
N GLU A 690 40.58 26.18 -56.19
CA GLU A 690 41.48 25.97 -55.05
C GLU A 690 42.25 24.64 -55.18
N ALA A 691 41.59 23.58 -55.68
CA ALA A 691 42.24 22.30 -55.98
C ALA A 691 43.25 22.41 -57.14
N ALA A 692 42.90 23.15 -58.19
CA ALA A 692 43.79 23.40 -59.34
C ALA A 692 45.02 24.24 -58.95
N TYR A 693 44.83 25.29 -58.14
CA TYR A 693 45.93 26.13 -57.64
C TYR A 693 46.99 25.34 -56.88
N ARG A 694 46.61 24.27 -56.17
CA ARG A 694 47.53 23.41 -55.40
C ARG A 694 48.01 22.17 -56.15
N LYS A 695 47.57 21.95 -57.39
CA LYS A 695 47.92 20.79 -58.23
C LYS A 695 47.57 19.43 -57.60
N ASP A 696 46.49 19.33 -56.82
CA ASP A 696 46.05 18.06 -56.21
C ASP A 696 45.18 17.28 -57.21
N THR A 697 45.84 16.47 -58.06
CA THR A 697 45.22 15.71 -59.15
C THR A 697 44.24 14.64 -58.66
N ASP A 698 44.46 14.10 -57.46
CA ASP A 698 43.63 13.04 -56.87
C ASP A 698 42.27 13.59 -56.43
N ILE A 699 42.24 14.81 -55.87
CA ILE A 699 40.98 15.46 -55.48
C ILE A 699 40.22 15.94 -56.71
N LEU A 700 40.90 16.44 -57.73
CA LEU A 700 40.27 16.88 -58.98
C LEU A 700 39.64 15.71 -59.77
N THR A 701 40.27 14.53 -59.77
CA THR A 701 39.69 13.32 -60.37
C THR A 701 38.45 12.85 -59.59
N GLN A 702 38.51 12.83 -58.25
CA GLN A 702 37.34 12.56 -57.42
C GLN A 702 36.19 13.57 -57.65
N MET A 703 36.51 14.86 -57.81
CA MET A 703 35.52 15.90 -58.13
C MET A 703 34.86 15.66 -59.49
N ARG A 704 35.65 15.36 -60.53
CA ARG A 704 35.14 15.01 -61.86
C ARG A 704 34.17 13.84 -61.81
N ASP A 705 34.53 12.78 -61.09
CA ASP A 705 33.75 11.53 -61.06
C ASP A 705 32.48 11.64 -60.19
N SER A 706 32.45 12.60 -59.26
CA SER A 706 31.32 12.80 -58.34
C SER A 706 30.07 13.45 -58.96
N ARG A 707 30.16 14.05 -60.15
CA ARG A 707 29.04 14.76 -60.81
C ARG A 707 29.04 14.54 -62.32
N THR A 708 27.90 14.73 -62.99
CA THR A 708 27.72 14.37 -64.42
C THR A 708 27.42 15.56 -65.35
N GLY A 709 27.67 16.80 -64.90
CA GLY A 709 27.33 18.04 -65.62
C GLY A 709 28.49 19.00 -65.92
N TRP A 710 28.19 20.30 -66.04
CA TRP A 710 29.19 21.37 -66.25
C TRP A 710 30.29 21.40 -65.18
N GLU A 711 29.97 20.91 -63.99
CA GLU A 711 30.84 20.79 -62.82
C GLU A 711 31.98 19.77 -63.04
N SER A 712 31.68 18.69 -63.74
CA SER A 712 32.64 17.65 -64.13
C SER A 712 33.49 18.10 -65.33
N LYS A 713 32.88 18.84 -66.26
CA LYS A 713 33.61 19.52 -67.35
C LYS A 713 34.66 20.49 -66.80
N LEU A 714 34.30 21.33 -65.82
CA LEU A 714 35.22 22.29 -65.21
C LEU A 714 36.41 21.59 -64.52
N ALA A 715 36.16 20.49 -63.79
CA ALA A 715 37.23 19.71 -63.17
C ALA A 715 38.11 19.01 -64.21
N SER A 716 37.54 18.54 -65.32
CA SER A 716 38.29 17.93 -66.43
C SER A 716 39.15 18.92 -67.21
N GLU A 717 38.67 20.16 -67.39
CA GLU A 717 39.43 21.23 -68.04
C GLU A 717 40.65 21.63 -67.22
N GLU A 718 40.52 21.74 -65.89
CA GLU A 718 41.66 22.03 -65.01
C GLU A 718 42.62 20.83 -64.87
N LEU A 719 42.13 19.58 -64.89
CA LEU A 719 42.98 18.39 -64.99
C LEU A 719 43.81 18.37 -66.28
N GLN A 720 43.21 18.76 -67.41
CA GLN A 720 43.91 18.88 -68.70
C GLN A 720 44.92 20.02 -68.73
N ARG A 721 44.72 21.09 -67.93
CA ARG A 721 45.71 22.17 -67.79
C ARG A 721 46.90 21.80 -66.91
N LEU A 722 46.72 20.85 -66.00
CA LEU A 722 47.74 20.42 -65.04
C LEU A 722 48.55 19.20 -65.51
N ALA A 723 47.98 18.40 -66.41
CA ALA A 723 48.67 17.34 -67.17
C ALA A 723 49.57 17.95 -68.24
#